data_AF-A0A6I4T4F1-F1
#
_entry.id   AF-A0A6I4T4F1-F1
#
_cell.length_a   1.000
_cell.length_b   1.000
_cell.length_c   1.000
_cell.angle_alpha   90.00
_cell.angle_beta   90.00
_cell.angle_gamma   90.00
#
_symmetry.space_group_name_H-M   'P 1'
#
loop_
_entity.id
_entity.type
_entity.pdbx_description
1 polymer ?
#
loop_
_entity_poly.entity_id
_entity_poly.type
_entity_poly.pdbx_seq_one_letter_code
_entity_poly.pdbx_strand_id
1 'polypeptide(L)'
;MTRFWPRTSLALSTALAAVSPAMAASDHLVVIANGEQVGALDADQDGNTVTIHYDVKDNGRGPTIDERIVLDDRGLPQSWNVDGTGLFGNEVAERFTIQGNQASWQDATGSQTRTLDDPMLYISQDGSPWSLGLYARALLADADHRIEALPGGELALEEMEPVTLGKGADAERFNAYLIKGLGLTPSMILLDSDGRFFSTLSPFGAVIRKGYEDAVPKLTALATERTSERFETIQSAVAHHYDTPVRIRNVRIFDPVSKSLGDPVSLVFFEDSIASIEPLDSPATPGEVLVEGDGRTVLPGLHDMHAHLSLQSSLLYIASGVTSVRDMGNDNRFLLDLQRRIRAGEVAGPRIVRNGFLEGRSDYSARTGIVVDSEEAAVDAVRWYAARGYWQIKIYNSMNPDWVPAITREAKKLGLGVTGHIPAFTNADNMIAAGYDEITHANQLMLGWVLAPDEDTRTPLRLTAMRRMATLDLDAPRVAKTLDTMVTKDIALDPTAVTLELLMLSHDGMASPAVADYIDHLPVGLQRRRHQGIASFEGPEDYARYVGGFDTVKKLLKRMHDRGLTLLPGTDDQTGLSVHRELQIYAEAGIPRGDVLAIGTLGPEIYMGRDQRLGTVEKGKLADFILIDGNPLEDMSDLHKIAMVVKGGTVYFPSDIWDAVGVQPFAAPPAITLPETTDDEPVEMPHSHDVAEEYLY
;
A
#
# COMPACT_ATOMS: atom_id res chain seq x y z
N MET A 1 -75.02 -55.91 -12.46
CA MET A 1 -74.32 -54.97 -13.36
C MET A 1 -73.21 -54.34 -12.52
N THR A 2 -71.91 -54.31 -12.82
CA THR A 2 -71.06 -54.53 -14.00
C THR A 2 -69.63 -54.44 -13.42
N ARG A 3 -68.82 -55.50 -13.50
CA ARG A 3 -67.71 -55.78 -14.45
C ARG A 3 -66.34 -55.16 -14.12
N PHE A 4 -65.34 -56.01 -14.36
CA PHE A 4 -63.89 -56.00 -14.06
C PHE A 4 -63.03 -55.14 -15.03
N TRP A 5 -61.91 -54.59 -14.51
CA TRP A 5 -60.50 -54.44 -15.02
C TRP A 5 -60.23 -53.90 -16.46
N PRO A 6 -59.04 -53.31 -16.81
CA PRO A 6 -57.70 -53.60 -16.28
C PRO A 6 -56.67 -52.44 -16.13
N ARG A 7 -55.51 -52.82 -15.57
CA ARG A 7 -54.23 -52.11 -15.53
C ARG A 7 -53.64 -51.89 -16.93
N THR A 8 -53.08 -50.72 -17.19
CA THR A 8 -52.22 -50.42 -18.34
C THR A 8 -50.78 -50.19 -17.90
N SER A 9 -49.88 -51.03 -18.42
CA SER A 9 -48.44 -50.84 -18.39
C SER A 9 -48.05 -49.73 -19.37
N LEU A 10 -47.33 -48.71 -18.90
CA LEU A 10 -46.70 -47.72 -19.77
C LEU A 10 -45.22 -48.07 -19.92
N ALA A 11 -44.78 -48.19 -21.17
CA ALA A 11 -43.45 -48.59 -21.57
C ALA A 11 -42.39 -47.59 -21.10
N LEU A 12 -41.29 -48.12 -20.55
CA LEU A 12 -40.06 -47.39 -20.26
C LEU A 12 -39.37 -47.10 -21.60
N SER A 13 -39.53 -45.91 -22.15
CA SER A 13 -38.69 -45.42 -23.24
C SER A 13 -37.37 -44.91 -22.66
N THR A 14 -36.33 -45.75 -22.74
CA THR A 14 -34.94 -45.33 -22.56
C THR A 14 -34.57 -44.34 -23.66
N ALA A 15 -34.71 -43.04 -23.38
CA ALA A 15 -34.02 -42.02 -24.13
C ALA A 15 -32.53 -42.10 -23.74
N LEU A 16 -31.70 -42.66 -24.62
CA LEU A 16 -30.28 -42.37 -24.58
C LEU A 16 -30.15 -40.86 -24.83
N ALA A 17 -29.92 -40.09 -23.76
CA ALA A 17 -29.33 -38.78 -23.89
C ALA A 17 -27.93 -39.00 -24.48
N ALA A 18 -27.79 -38.68 -25.77
CA ALA A 18 -26.46 -38.50 -26.34
C ALA A 18 -25.83 -37.33 -25.58
N VAL A 19 -24.88 -37.65 -24.69
CA VAL A 19 -23.97 -36.66 -24.11
C VAL A 19 -23.14 -36.15 -25.29
N SER A 20 -23.55 -35.02 -25.86
CA SER A 20 -22.66 -34.27 -26.73
C SER A 20 -21.41 -33.94 -25.91
N PRO A 21 -20.19 -34.28 -26.38
CA PRO A 21 -18.99 -33.82 -25.70
C PRO A 21 -19.04 -32.30 -25.62
N ALA A 22 -18.89 -31.74 -24.42
CA ALA A 22 -18.76 -30.31 -24.24
C ALA A 22 -17.64 -29.85 -25.17
N MET A 23 -17.95 -28.96 -26.11
CA MET A 23 -16.93 -28.38 -26.98
C MET A 23 -15.87 -27.70 -26.12
N ALA A 24 -14.60 -27.89 -26.48
CA ALA A 24 -13.50 -27.16 -25.84
C ALA A 24 -13.80 -25.64 -25.90
N ALA A 25 -13.75 -25.00 -24.74
CA ALA A 25 -13.98 -23.57 -24.60
C ALA A 25 -12.64 -22.88 -24.36
N SER A 26 -12.29 -21.92 -25.22
CA SER A 26 -11.08 -21.12 -25.07
C SER A 26 -11.43 -19.70 -24.68
N ASP A 27 -10.71 -19.14 -23.71
CA ASP A 27 -10.71 -17.73 -23.34
C ASP A 27 -9.35 -17.13 -23.73
N HIS A 28 -9.38 -16.14 -24.62
CA HIS A 28 -8.20 -15.34 -24.96
C HIS A 28 -8.37 -13.95 -24.34
N LEU A 29 -7.50 -13.57 -23.41
CA LEU A 29 -7.50 -12.27 -22.76
C LEU A 29 -6.19 -11.52 -23.00
N VAL A 30 -6.27 -10.20 -22.93
CA VAL A 30 -5.12 -9.30 -22.99
C VAL A 30 -5.00 -8.53 -21.69
N VAL A 31 -3.76 -8.19 -21.33
CA VAL A 31 -3.45 -7.37 -20.16
C VAL A 31 -3.12 -5.97 -20.62
N ILE A 32 -3.97 -5.02 -20.26
CA ILE A 32 -3.78 -3.60 -20.54
C ILE A 32 -3.37 -2.90 -19.24
N ALA A 33 -2.22 -2.24 -19.25
CA ALA A 33 -1.72 -1.41 -18.15
C ALA A 33 -1.33 -0.04 -18.70
N ASN A 34 -1.78 1.03 -18.05
CA ASN A 34 -1.49 2.41 -18.47
C ASN A 34 -1.80 2.69 -19.97
N GLY A 35 -2.83 2.04 -20.51
CA GLY A 35 -3.26 2.20 -21.91
C GLY A 35 -2.45 1.43 -22.96
N GLU A 36 -1.44 0.66 -22.55
CA GLU A 36 -0.65 -0.20 -23.44
C GLU A 36 -0.95 -1.68 -23.14
N GLN A 37 -0.91 -2.53 -24.17
CA GLN A 37 -0.95 -3.97 -23.98
C GLN A 37 0.42 -4.46 -23.53
N VAL A 38 0.49 -4.98 -22.31
CA VAL A 38 1.74 -5.43 -21.66
C VAL A 38 1.81 -6.95 -21.49
N GLY A 39 0.76 -7.68 -21.88
CA GLY A 39 0.71 -9.13 -21.73
C GLY A 39 -0.56 -9.77 -22.28
N ALA A 40 -0.66 -11.07 -22.08
CA ALA A 40 -1.80 -11.89 -22.50
C ALA A 40 -2.02 -13.08 -21.57
N LEU A 41 -3.23 -13.63 -21.62
CA LEU A 41 -3.64 -14.84 -20.92
C LEU A 41 -4.48 -15.69 -21.88
N ASP A 42 -4.05 -16.92 -22.14
CA ASP A 42 -4.78 -17.89 -22.94
C ASP A 42 -5.20 -19.06 -22.03
N ALA A 43 -6.51 -19.32 -21.90
CA ALA A 43 -7.05 -20.40 -21.10
C ALA A 43 -7.90 -21.33 -21.97
N ASP A 44 -7.50 -22.59 -22.07
CA ASP A 44 -8.19 -23.64 -22.83
C ASP A 44 -8.81 -24.65 -21.87
N GLN A 45 -10.11 -24.88 -22.02
CA GLN A 45 -10.85 -25.88 -21.24
C GLN A 45 -11.25 -27.08 -22.10
N ASP A 46 -10.80 -28.27 -21.71
CA ASP A 46 -11.20 -29.57 -22.26
C ASP A 46 -11.84 -30.43 -21.17
N GLY A 47 -13.16 -30.58 -21.25
CA GLY A 47 -13.97 -31.21 -20.21
C GLY A 47 -13.81 -30.49 -18.86
N ASN A 48 -13.25 -31.20 -17.87
CA ASN A 48 -13.00 -30.66 -16.53
C ASN A 48 -11.56 -30.16 -16.33
N THR A 49 -10.72 -30.21 -17.37
CA THR A 49 -9.34 -29.72 -17.30
C THR A 49 -9.26 -28.34 -17.93
N VAL A 50 -8.61 -27.40 -17.25
CA VAL A 50 -8.27 -26.07 -17.77
C VAL A 50 -6.75 -25.94 -17.82
N THR A 51 -6.20 -25.52 -18.95
CA THR A 51 -4.78 -25.18 -19.12
C THR A 51 -4.67 -23.70 -19.43
N ILE A 52 -3.77 -23.00 -18.74
CA ILE A 52 -3.62 -21.54 -18.85
C ILE A 52 -2.16 -21.21 -19.13
N HIS A 53 -1.91 -20.30 -20.08
CA HIS A 53 -0.62 -19.63 -20.24
C HIS A 53 -0.81 -18.14 -19.95
N TYR A 54 -0.02 -17.59 -19.03
CA TYR A 54 -0.10 -16.19 -18.61
C TYR A 54 1.27 -15.53 -18.65
N ASP A 55 1.41 -14.49 -19.50
CA ASP A 55 2.66 -13.75 -19.69
C ASP A 55 2.43 -12.24 -19.67
N VAL A 56 3.20 -11.55 -18.83
CA VAL A 56 3.19 -10.08 -18.70
C VAL A 56 4.61 -9.54 -18.65
N LYS A 57 4.85 -8.42 -19.33
CA LYS A 57 6.09 -7.64 -19.31
C LYS A 57 5.77 -6.14 -19.24
N ASP A 58 5.86 -5.58 -18.05
CA ASP A 58 5.69 -4.15 -17.77
C ASP A 58 6.93 -3.61 -17.03
N ASN A 59 7.54 -2.54 -17.55
CA ASN A 59 8.78 -1.94 -17.02
C ASN A 59 9.92 -2.97 -16.80
N GLY A 60 10.07 -3.91 -17.74
CA GLY A 60 11.10 -4.96 -17.71
C GLY A 60 10.86 -6.09 -16.71
N ARG A 61 9.65 -6.20 -16.13
CA ARG A 61 9.27 -7.23 -15.13
C ARG A 61 7.87 -7.78 -15.38
N GLY A 62 7.51 -8.91 -14.78
CA GLY A 62 6.16 -9.48 -14.89
C GLY A 62 6.18 -11.01 -14.94
N PRO A 63 5.09 -11.66 -14.47
CA PRO A 63 5.01 -13.11 -14.43
C PRO A 63 5.04 -13.74 -15.83
N THR A 64 5.56 -14.95 -15.88
CA THR A 64 5.37 -15.90 -16.99
C THR A 64 5.10 -17.25 -16.35
N ILE A 65 3.84 -17.69 -16.38
CA ILE A 65 3.40 -18.92 -15.71
C ILE A 65 2.51 -19.76 -16.62
N ASP A 66 2.57 -21.06 -16.41
CA ASP A 66 1.66 -22.06 -16.96
C ASP A 66 0.85 -22.67 -15.82
N GLU A 67 -0.46 -22.81 -16.00
CA GLU A 67 -1.36 -23.43 -15.04
C GLU A 67 -2.07 -24.63 -15.62
N ARG A 68 -2.35 -25.61 -14.77
CA ARG A 68 -3.21 -26.74 -15.08
C ARG A 68 -4.15 -27.03 -13.92
N ILE A 69 -5.44 -26.84 -14.14
CA ILE A 69 -6.51 -27.04 -13.16
C ILE A 69 -7.37 -28.24 -13.57
N VAL A 70 -7.68 -29.14 -12.64
CA VAL A 70 -8.75 -30.14 -12.80
C VAL A 70 -9.88 -29.76 -11.88
N LEU A 71 -11.08 -29.63 -12.44
CA LEU A 71 -12.29 -29.29 -11.71
C LEU A 71 -13.11 -30.54 -11.37
N ASP A 72 -13.81 -30.51 -10.25
CA ASP A 72 -14.85 -31.47 -9.91
C ASP A 72 -16.19 -31.12 -10.59
N ASP A 73 -17.22 -31.93 -10.36
CA ASP A 73 -18.55 -31.74 -10.95
C ASP A 73 -19.25 -30.45 -10.47
N ARG A 74 -18.75 -29.82 -9.40
CA ARG A 74 -19.23 -28.53 -8.89
C ARG A 74 -18.44 -27.34 -9.45
N GLY A 75 -17.42 -27.60 -10.26
CA GLY A 75 -16.52 -26.58 -10.79
C GLY A 75 -15.46 -26.11 -9.79
N LEU A 76 -15.26 -26.84 -8.69
CA LEU A 76 -14.20 -26.54 -7.71
C LEU A 76 -12.89 -27.23 -8.08
N PRO A 77 -11.72 -26.66 -7.77
CA PRO A 77 -10.44 -27.30 -8.05
C PRO A 77 -10.28 -28.62 -7.27
N GLN A 78 -10.14 -29.72 -8.00
CA GLN A 78 -9.66 -31.01 -7.47
C GLN A 78 -8.13 -31.12 -7.54
N SER A 79 -7.52 -30.49 -8.54
CA SER A 79 -6.08 -30.24 -8.55
C SER A 79 -5.73 -28.95 -9.27
N TRP A 80 -4.59 -28.35 -8.92
CA TRP A 80 -4.07 -27.14 -9.53
C TRP A 80 -2.55 -27.16 -9.50
N ASN A 81 -1.92 -27.05 -10.66
CA ASN A 81 -0.48 -26.88 -10.79
C ASN A 81 -0.21 -25.50 -11.39
N VAL A 82 0.73 -24.75 -10.82
CA VAL A 82 1.26 -23.50 -11.38
C VAL A 82 2.77 -23.61 -11.46
N ASP A 83 3.33 -23.33 -12.63
CA ASP A 83 4.76 -23.43 -12.93
C ASP A 83 5.24 -22.18 -13.67
N GLY A 84 6.42 -21.66 -13.36
CA GLY A 84 7.04 -20.59 -14.14
C GLY A 84 7.84 -19.61 -13.30
N THR A 85 7.66 -18.32 -13.57
CA THR A 85 8.36 -17.23 -12.88
C THR A 85 7.40 -16.12 -12.46
N GLY A 86 7.62 -15.60 -11.25
CA GLY A 86 6.84 -14.51 -10.68
C GLY A 86 7.24 -13.13 -11.22
N LEU A 87 6.65 -12.08 -10.66
CA LEU A 87 6.86 -10.68 -11.07
C LEU A 87 8.35 -10.28 -11.15
N PHE A 88 9.17 -10.73 -10.19
CA PHE A 88 10.58 -10.39 -10.09
C PHE A 88 11.53 -11.51 -10.57
N GLY A 89 10.98 -12.54 -11.22
CA GLY A 89 11.74 -13.65 -11.79
C GLY A 89 12.08 -14.78 -10.80
N ASN A 90 11.54 -14.74 -9.59
CA ASN A 90 11.57 -15.89 -8.67
C ASN A 90 10.82 -17.07 -9.27
N GLU A 91 11.27 -18.29 -9.01
CA GLU A 91 10.59 -19.50 -9.45
C GLU A 91 9.20 -19.59 -8.82
N VAL A 92 8.22 -20.03 -9.62
CA VAL A 92 6.87 -20.36 -9.18
C VAL A 92 6.68 -21.85 -9.38
N ALA A 93 6.39 -22.57 -8.30
CA ALA A 93 6.13 -24.00 -8.31
C ALA A 93 5.06 -24.34 -7.25
N GLU A 94 3.79 -24.11 -7.60
CA GLU A 94 2.65 -24.36 -6.73
C GLU A 94 1.91 -25.64 -7.16
N ARG A 95 1.50 -26.46 -6.19
CA ARG A 95 0.75 -27.69 -6.40
C ARG A 95 -0.37 -27.77 -5.38
N PHE A 96 -1.57 -28.14 -5.82
CA PHE A 96 -2.71 -28.41 -4.95
C PHE A 96 -3.46 -29.64 -5.43
N THR A 97 -3.94 -30.47 -4.50
CA THR A 97 -4.77 -31.64 -4.78
C THR A 97 -5.76 -31.91 -3.65
N ILE A 98 -6.93 -32.43 -3.99
CA ILE A 98 -7.89 -33.04 -3.06
C ILE A 98 -8.01 -34.53 -3.37
N GLN A 99 -7.77 -35.38 -2.36
CA GLN A 99 -8.00 -36.83 -2.43
C GLN A 99 -8.94 -37.25 -1.31
N GLY A 100 -10.15 -37.72 -1.67
CA GLY A 100 -11.20 -37.99 -0.67
C GLY A 100 -11.59 -36.70 0.05
N ASN A 101 -11.40 -36.67 1.38
CA ASN A 101 -11.60 -35.49 2.22
C ASN A 101 -10.28 -34.83 2.64
N GLN A 102 -9.16 -35.13 2.00
CA GLN A 102 -7.87 -34.54 2.33
C GLN A 102 -7.41 -33.59 1.22
N ALA A 103 -7.26 -32.31 1.56
CA ALA A 103 -6.56 -31.34 0.74
C ALA A 103 -5.06 -31.36 1.06
N SER A 104 -4.22 -31.29 0.04
CA SER A 104 -2.77 -31.15 0.15
C SER A 104 -2.29 -30.09 -0.82
N TRP A 105 -1.42 -29.19 -0.38
CA TRP A 105 -0.75 -28.23 -1.25
C TRP A 105 0.73 -28.12 -0.93
N GLN A 106 1.48 -27.67 -1.92
CA GLN A 106 2.86 -27.26 -1.83
C GLN A 106 2.99 -25.93 -2.54
N ASP A 107 3.42 -24.91 -1.83
CA ASP A 107 3.65 -23.56 -2.34
C ASP A 107 4.92 -22.98 -1.70
N ALA A 108 5.17 -21.67 -1.80
CA ALA A 108 6.34 -21.08 -1.18
C ALA A 108 6.34 -21.19 0.35
N THR A 109 5.22 -21.44 1.02
CA THR A 109 5.15 -21.71 2.47
C THR A 109 5.55 -23.14 2.84
N GLY A 110 5.74 -24.02 1.84
CA GLY A 110 6.07 -25.43 2.01
C GLY A 110 4.88 -26.37 1.75
N SER A 111 5.04 -27.65 2.11
CA SER A 111 3.99 -28.65 1.97
C SER A 111 3.06 -28.68 3.19
N GLN A 112 1.76 -28.57 2.95
CA GLN A 112 0.73 -28.55 3.98
C GLN A 112 -0.44 -29.46 3.58
N THR A 113 -1.18 -29.93 4.58
CA THR A 113 -2.37 -30.78 4.37
C THR A 113 -3.47 -30.37 5.35
N ARG A 114 -4.73 -30.45 4.91
CA ARG A 114 -5.91 -30.21 5.75
C ARG A 114 -6.98 -31.26 5.47
N THR A 115 -7.61 -31.75 6.53
CA THR A 115 -8.82 -32.58 6.39
C THR A 115 -10.02 -31.65 6.24
N LEU A 116 -10.86 -31.94 5.26
CA LEU A 116 -12.02 -31.15 4.87
C LEU A 116 -13.27 -31.77 5.51
N ASP A 117 -13.94 -31.00 6.34
CA ASP A 117 -15.26 -31.35 6.87
C ASP A 117 -16.37 -30.85 5.93
N ASP A 118 -16.13 -29.74 5.26
CA ASP A 118 -16.99 -29.11 4.25
C ASP A 118 -16.18 -28.78 2.97
N PRO A 119 -16.84 -28.54 1.83
CA PRO A 119 -16.18 -28.09 0.61
C PRO A 119 -15.51 -26.73 0.83
N MET A 120 -14.22 -26.64 0.50
CA MET A 120 -13.43 -25.40 0.64
C MET A 120 -12.83 -25.00 -0.70
N LEU A 121 -12.63 -23.70 -0.90
CA LEU A 121 -12.04 -23.17 -2.12
C LEU A 121 -10.54 -22.93 -1.96
N TYR A 122 -9.72 -23.59 -2.78
CA TYR A 122 -8.28 -23.31 -2.81
C TYR A 122 -8.01 -21.99 -3.52
N ILE A 123 -7.31 -21.09 -2.83
CA ILE A 123 -6.79 -19.85 -3.41
C ILE A 123 -5.36 -20.11 -3.85
N SER A 124 -5.07 -19.94 -5.14
CA SER A 124 -3.70 -20.03 -5.63
C SER A 124 -2.85 -18.85 -5.14
N GLN A 125 -1.57 -19.12 -4.86
CA GLN A 125 -0.57 -18.12 -4.46
C GLN A 125 -0.17 -17.22 -5.63
N ASP A 126 0.08 -17.82 -6.79
CA ASP A 126 0.61 -17.14 -8.00
C ASP A 126 -0.30 -17.30 -9.23
N GLY A 127 -1.54 -17.76 -9.05
CA GLY A 127 -2.47 -18.05 -10.14
C GLY A 127 -2.89 -16.82 -10.93
N SER A 128 -3.25 -17.03 -12.20
CA SER A 128 -3.63 -15.94 -13.10
C SER A 128 -4.98 -15.32 -12.72
N PRO A 129 -5.26 -14.10 -13.24
CA PRO A 129 -6.55 -13.43 -13.07
C PRO A 129 -7.78 -14.22 -13.56
N TRP A 130 -7.60 -15.25 -14.39
CA TRP A 130 -8.69 -16.15 -14.81
C TRP A 130 -9.36 -16.83 -13.60
N SER A 131 -8.58 -17.12 -12.56
CA SER A 131 -9.07 -17.70 -11.30
C SER A 131 -10.19 -16.88 -10.63
N LEU A 132 -10.24 -15.56 -10.84
CA LEU A 132 -11.30 -14.72 -10.29
C LEU A 132 -12.68 -15.12 -10.79
N GLY A 133 -12.80 -15.55 -12.06
CA GLY A 133 -14.06 -16.08 -12.59
C GLY A 133 -14.44 -17.43 -11.99
N LEU A 134 -13.45 -18.28 -11.71
CA LEU A 134 -13.67 -19.55 -11.00
C LEU A 134 -14.17 -19.28 -9.58
N TYR A 135 -13.51 -18.39 -8.84
CA TYR A 135 -13.90 -18.02 -7.49
C TYR A 135 -15.32 -17.43 -7.45
N ALA A 136 -15.65 -16.54 -8.40
CA ALA A 136 -16.98 -15.95 -8.46
C ALA A 136 -18.08 -16.98 -8.73
N ARG A 137 -17.86 -17.93 -9.65
CA ARG A 137 -18.85 -18.99 -9.90
C ARG A 137 -19.03 -19.91 -8.69
N ALA A 138 -17.95 -20.23 -7.98
CA ALA A 138 -18.03 -21.00 -6.75
C ALA A 138 -18.88 -20.25 -5.70
N LEU A 139 -18.59 -18.97 -5.46
CA LEU A 139 -19.32 -18.14 -4.51
C LEU A 139 -20.80 -17.97 -4.89
N LEU A 140 -21.12 -17.76 -6.16
CA LEU A 140 -22.50 -17.67 -6.66
C LEU A 140 -23.29 -18.99 -6.53
N ALA A 141 -22.61 -20.14 -6.40
CA ALA A 141 -23.24 -21.42 -6.17
C ALA A 141 -23.56 -21.67 -4.68
N ASP A 142 -22.92 -20.92 -3.77
CA ASP A 142 -23.23 -20.95 -2.34
C ASP A 142 -24.42 -20.03 -2.00
N ALA A 143 -25.22 -20.40 -1.00
CA ALA A 143 -26.46 -19.71 -0.70
C ALA A 143 -26.27 -18.31 -0.08
N ASP A 144 -25.15 -18.09 0.62
CA ASP A 144 -24.82 -16.81 1.26
C ASP A 144 -23.67 -16.06 0.56
N HIS A 145 -23.23 -16.57 -0.59
CA HIS A 145 -22.10 -16.08 -1.36
C HIS A 145 -20.77 -16.04 -0.57
N ARG A 146 -20.59 -16.96 0.38
CA ARG A 146 -19.37 -17.11 1.18
C ARG A 146 -18.84 -18.54 1.13
N ILE A 147 -17.52 -18.68 1.05
CA ILE A 147 -16.87 -19.99 1.08
C ILE A 147 -15.58 -19.89 1.90
N GLU A 148 -15.37 -20.85 2.81
CA GLU A 148 -14.11 -20.99 3.53
C GLU A 148 -12.97 -21.35 2.55
N ALA A 149 -11.85 -20.66 2.67
CA ALA A 149 -10.74 -20.77 1.76
C ALA A 149 -9.60 -21.63 2.33
N LEU A 150 -8.89 -22.32 1.45
CA LEU A 150 -7.58 -22.90 1.73
C LEU A 150 -6.48 -21.94 1.26
N PRO A 151 -5.39 -21.78 2.03
CA PRO A 151 -5.09 -22.49 3.28
C PRO A 151 -5.80 -21.96 4.54
N GLY A 152 -6.47 -20.82 4.45
CA GLY A 152 -7.29 -20.26 5.53
C GLY A 152 -8.12 -19.08 5.05
N GLY A 153 -8.91 -18.49 5.95
CA GLY A 153 -9.76 -17.34 5.66
C GLY A 153 -11.08 -17.71 4.98
N GLU A 154 -11.80 -16.69 4.52
CA GLU A 154 -13.09 -16.82 3.85
C GLU A 154 -13.12 -15.85 2.66
N LEU A 155 -13.75 -16.28 1.56
CA LEU A 155 -14.06 -15.42 0.44
C LEU A 155 -15.53 -15.05 0.49
N ALA A 156 -15.85 -13.82 0.11
CA ALA A 156 -17.21 -13.36 -0.03
C ALA A 156 -17.39 -12.64 -1.36
N LEU A 157 -18.56 -12.79 -1.96
CA LEU A 157 -18.93 -12.10 -3.20
C LEU A 157 -20.07 -11.11 -2.93
N GLU A 158 -19.90 -9.89 -3.41
CA GLU A 158 -20.91 -8.84 -3.38
C GLU A 158 -21.29 -8.47 -4.82
N GLU A 159 -22.59 -8.42 -5.10
CA GLU A 159 -23.11 -7.99 -6.41
C GLU A 159 -23.01 -6.48 -6.56
N MET A 160 -22.66 -6.04 -7.77
CA MET A 160 -22.59 -4.63 -8.14
C MET A 160 -23.53 -4.34 -9.30
N GLU A 161 -23.78 -3.06 -9.56
CA GLU A 161 -24.55 -2.67 -10.74
C GLU A 161 -23.91 -3.25 -12.03
N PRO A 162 -24.68 -3.95 -12.87
CA PRO A 162 -24.16 -4.53 -14.10
C PRO A 162 -23.66 -3.48 -15.09
N VAL A 163 -22.67 -3.85 -15.89
CA VAL A 163 -22.03 -2.95 -16.86
C VAL A 163 -22.50 -3.29 -18.26
N THR A 164 -22.95 -2.27 -19.00
CA THR A 164 -23.29 -2.42 -20.42
C THR A 164 -22.20 -1.83 -21.31
N LEU A 165 -21.68 -2.62 -22.24
CA LEU A 165 -20.70 -2.21 -23.26
C LEU A 165 -21.35 -2.24 -24.63
N GLY A 166 -20.85 -1.44 -25.59
CA GLY A 166 -21.47 -1.27 -26.91
C GLY A 166 -22.57 -0.20 -26.97
N LYS A 167 -23.29 -0.14 -28.09
CA LYS A 167 -24.36 0.85 -28.36
C LYS A 167 -25.51 0.19 -29.12
N GLY A 168 -26.73 0.66 -28.87
CA GLY A 168 -27.90 0.23 -29.63
C GLY A 168 -28.23 -1.25 -29.44
N ALA A 169 -28.51 -1.96 -30.53
CA ALA A 169 -28.86 -3.38 -30.51
C ALA A 169 -27.67 -4.30 -30.18
N ASP A 170 -26.43 -3.82 -30.37
CA ASP A 170 -25.19 -4.58 -30.11
C ASP A 170 -24.66 -4.35 -28.69
N ALA A 171 -25.46 -3.73 -27.81
CA ALA A 171 -25.07 -3.49 -26.44
C ALA A 171 -25.17 -4.78 -25.62
N GLU A 172 -24.05 -5.22 -25.04
CA GLU A 172 -23.96 -6.42 -24.22
C GLU A 172 -23.90 -6.05 -22.74
N ARG A 173 -24.60 -6.83 -21.90
CA ARG A 173 -24.69 -6.62 -20.45
C ARG A 173 -23.82 -7.65 -19.74
N PHE A 174 -22.95 -7.16 -18.87
CA PHE A 174 -22.06 -7.95 -18.03
C PHE A 174 -22.42 -7.78 -16.57
N ASN A 175 -22.48 -8.89 -15.84
CA ASN A 175 -22.71 -8.87 -14.40
C ASN A 175 -21.43 -8.44 -13.69
N ALA A 176 -21.54 -7.54 -12.73
CA ALA A 176 -20.39 -7.00 -12.02
C ALA A 176 -20.38 -7.47 -10.57
N TYR A 177 -19.20 -7.82 -10.05
CA TYR A 177 -19.05 -8.35 -8.71
C TYR A 177 -17.78 -7.84 -8.04
N LEU A 178 -17.81 -7.85 -6.71
CA LEU A 178 -16.69 -7.57 -5.83
C LEU A 178 -16.34 -8.84 -5.05
N ILE A 179 -15.12 -9.37 -5.21
CA ILE A 179 -14.61 -10.53 -4.46
C ILE A 179 -13.76 -10.03 -3.30
N LYS A 180 -14.16 -10.34 -2.07
CA LYS A 180 -13.46 -10.01 -0.82
C LYS A 180 -12.66 -11.22 -0.32
N GLY A 181 -11.66 -10.99 0.52
CA GLY A 181 -10.87 -12.05 1.19
C GLY A 181 -9.54 -12.41 0.51
N LEU A 182 -9.31 -11.94 -0.73
CA LEU A 182 -8.06 -12.20 -1.47
C LEU A 182 -6.87 -11.31 -1.03
N GLY A 183 -7.15 -10.19 -0.37
CA GLY A 183 -6.15 -9.22 0.09
C GLY A 183 -6.82 -8.01 0.72
N LEU A 184 -6.05 -6.92 0.89
CA LEU A 184 -6.53 -5.66 1.51
C LEU A 184 -7.53 -4.91 0.62
N THR A 185 -7.50 -5.16 -0.69
CA THR A 185 -8.44 -4.60 -1.66
C THR A 185 -9.27 -5.72 -2.26
N PRO A 186 -10.60 -5.60 -2.27
CA PRO A 186 -11.41 -6.54 -3.01
C PRO A 186 -11.18 -6.43 -4.52
N SER A 187 -11.31 -7.54 -5.23
CA SER A 187 -11.19 -7.60 -6.68
C SER A 187 -12.54 -7.31 -7.33
N MET A 188 -12.64 -6.26 -8.14
CA MET A 188 -13.82 -6.01 -8.97
C MET A 188 -13.69 -6.74 -10.31
N ILE A 189 -14.74 -7.46 -10.70
CA ILE A 189 -14.75 -8.23 -11.94
C ILE A 189 -16.07 -8.12 -12.69
N LEU A 190 -16.01 -8.47 -13.98
CA LEU A 190 -17.15 -8.66 -14.86
C LEU A 190 -17.24 -10.12 -15.30
N LEU A 191 -18.46 -10.67 -15.25
CA LEU A 191 -18.82 -11.94 -15.87
C LEU A 191 -19.82 -11.68 -17.01
N ASP A 192 -19.77 -12.51 -18.05
CA ASP A 192 -20.80 -12.50 -19.10
C ASP A 192 -22.11 -13.19 -18.62
N SER A 193 -23.09 -13.31 -19.53
CA SER A 193 -24.37 -13.96 -19.24
C SER A 193 -24.26 -15.44 -18.90
N ASP A 194 -23.17 -16.10 -19.31
CA ASP A 194 -22.90 -17.52 -19.04
C ASP A 194 -22.04 -17.71 -17.77
N GLY A 195 -21.74 -16.63 -17.04
CA GLY A 195 -20.91 -16.67 -15.83
C GLY A 195 -19.42 -16.86 -16.11
N ARG A 196 -18.96 -16.69 -17.35
CA ARG A 196 -17.55 -16.78 -17.72
C ARG A 196 -16.85 -15.46 -17.44
N PHE A 197 -15.57 -15.53 -17.06
CA PHE A 197 -14.75 -14.35 -16.78
C PHE A 197 -14.65 -13.45 -18.01
N PHE A 198 -15.01 -12.18 -17.87
CA PHE A 198 -14.95 -11.22 -18.97
C PHE A 198 -13.82 -10.21 -18.77
N SER A 199 -13.75 -9.59 -17.59
CA SER A 199 -12.72 -8.58 -17.31
C SER A 199 -12.51 -8.33 -15.82
N THR A 200 -11.31 -7.94 -15.42
CA THR A 200 -11.10 -7.21 -14.15
C THR A 200 -11.47 -5.73 -14.32
N LEU A 201 -12.00 -5.10 -13.27
CA LEU A 201 -12.20 -3.66 -13.20
C LEU A 201 -11.16 -3.04 -12.26
N SER A 202 -10.21 -2.26 -12.79
CA SER A 202 -9.19 -1.59 -12.00
C SER A 202 -8.98 -0.15 -12.49
N PRO A 203 -8.66 0.82 -11.61
CA PRO A 203 -8.29 2.17 -12.04
C PRO A 203 -7.06 2.24 -12.97
N PHE A 204 -6.17 1.23 -12.90
CA PHE A 204 -4.86 1.27 -13.56
C PHE A 204 -4.79 0.47 -14.88
N GLY A 205 -5.86 -0.24 -15.22
CA GLY A 205 -5.88 -1.13 -16.38
C GLY A 205 -6.94 -2.22 -16.26
N ALA A 206 -6.84 -3.22 -17.13
CA ALA A 206 -7.72 -4.38 -17.10
C ALA A 206 -7.05 -5.60 -17.73
N VAL A 207 -7.35 -6.76 -17.18
CA VAL A 207 -7.31 -8.03 -17.90
C VAL A 207 -8.69 -8.19 -18.53
N ILE A 208 -8.76 -8.32 -19.85
CA ILE A 208 -10.02 -8.28 -20.58
C ILE A 208 -9.99 -9.24 -21.77
N ARG A 209 -11.14 -9.83 -22.13
CA ARG A 209 -11.24 -10.64 -23.35
C ARG A 209 -10.75 -9.87 -24.57
N LYS A 210 -9.95 -10.56 -25.37
CA LYS A 210 -9.40 -10.06 -26.63
C LYS A 210 -10.53 -9.60 -27.56
N GLY A 211 -10.34 -8.45 -28.19
CA GLY A 211 -11.35 -7.77 -29.02
C GLY A 211 -12.20 -6.74 -28.28
N TYR A 212 -12.04 -6.59 -26.96
CA TYR A 212 -12.72 -5.57 -26.14
C TYR A 212 -11.77 -4.50 -25.57
N GLU A 213 -10.57 -4.38 -26.13
CA GLU A 213 -9.54 -3.43 -25.67
C GLU A 213 -10.04 -1.98 -25.66
N ASP A 214 -10.87 -1.62 -26.65
CA ASP A 214 -11.49 -0.30 -26.76
C ASP A 214 -12.45 0.04 -25.60
N ALA A 215 -12.89 -0.97 -24.83
CA ALA A 215 -13.73 -0.77 -23.65
C ALA A 215 -12.92 -0.38 -22.40
N VAL A 216 -11.60 -0.63 -22.37
CA VAL A 216 -10.77 -0.43 -21.18
C VAL A 216 -10.87 0.99 -20.61
N PRO A 217 -10.81 2.08 -21.39
CA PRO A 217 -10.94 3.43 -20.84
C PRO A 217 -12.27 3.67 -20.11
N LYS A 218 -13.37 3.06 -20.56
CA LYS A 218 -14.67 3.15 -19.89
C LYS A 218 -14.66 2.34 -18.59
N LEU A 219 -14.07 1.15 -18.61
CA LEU A 219 -13.99 0.27 -17.45
C LEU A 219 -13.08 0.82 -16.35
N THR A 220 -11.93 1.41 -16.69
CA THR A 220 -11.03 2.04 -15.73
C THR A 220 -11.67 3.28 -15.09
N ALA A 221 -12.41 4.08 -15.87
CA ALA A 221 -13.19 5.21 -15.34
C ALA A 221 -14.26 4.74 -14.33
N LEU A 222 -15.03 3.71 -14.68
CA LEU A 222 -16.03 3.12 -13.79
C LEU A 222 -15.40 2.52 -12.52
N ALA A 223 -14.26 1.83 -12.65
CA ALA A 223 -13.53 1.30 -11.51
C ALA A 223 -13.03 2.41 -10.58
N THR A 224 -12.60 3.54 -11.14
CA THR A 224 -12.16 4.72 -10.38
C THR A 224 -13.31 5.35 -9.59
N GLU A 225 -14.48 5.48 -10.21
CA GLU A 225 -15.71 5.96 -9.58
C GLU A 225 -16.12 5.06 -8.40
N ARG A 226 -16.26 3.76 -8.64
CA ARG A 226 -16.65 2.77 -7.61
C ARG A 226 -15.66 2.67 -6.47
N THR A 227 -14.36 2.74 -6.79
CA THR A 227 -13.30 2.77 -5.77
C THR A 227 -13.43 4.03 -4.93
N SER A 228 -13.72 5.17 -5.56
CA SER A 228 -13.93 6.45 -4.86
C SER A 228 -15.11 6.40 -3.90
N GLU A 229 -16.28 5.94 -4.35
CA GLU A 229 -17.49 5.79 -3.53
C GLU A 229 -17.25 4.89 -2.31
N ARG A 230 -16.54 3.79 -2.50
CA ARG A 230 -16.18 2.87 -1.40
C ARG A 230 -15.36 3.58 -0.33
N PHE A 231 -14.31 4.32 -0.70
CA PHE A 231 -13.45 4.99 0.28
C PHE A 231 -14.10 6.21 0.93
N GLU A 232 -15.03 6.88 0.24
CA GLU A 232 -15.90 7.91 0.84
C GLU A 232 -16.85 7.31 1.87
N THR A 233 -17.42 6.14 1.58
CA THR A 233 -18.28 5.39 2.52
C THR A 233 -17.49 4.96 3.75
N ILE A 234 -16.28 4.41 3.56
CA ILE A 234 -15.42 4.04 4.69
C ILE A 234 -15.06 5.27 5.52
N GLN A 235 -14.61 6.36 4.88
CA GLN A 235 -14.29 7.62 5.56
C GLN A 235 -15.46 8.10 6.42
N SER A 236 -16.68 8.11 5.87
CA SER A 236 -17.88 8.55 6.58
C SER A 236 -18.21 7.67 7.79
N ALA A 237 -17.80 6.39 7.77
CA ALA A 237 -18.05 5.45 8.86
C ALA A 237 -16.98 5.50 9.97
N VAL A 238 -15.72 5.78 9.62
CA VAL A 238 -14.57 5.66 10.55
C VAL A 238 -14.03 7.00 11.05
N ALA A 239 -14.46 8.12 10.46
CA ALA A 239 -14.06 9.45 10.90
C ALA A 239 -15.02 9.97 11.98
N HIS A 240 -14.47 10.28 13.15
CA HIS A 240 -15.20 10.86 14.26
C HIS A 240 -14.84 12.33 14.41
N HIS A 241 -15.87 13.17 14.47
CA HIS A 241 -15.78 14.60 14.70
C HIS A 241 -16.56 14.96 15.96
N TYR A 242 -16.00 15.87 16.76
CA TYR A 242 -16.61 16.34 17.99
C TYR A 242 -16.69 17.87 17.95
N ASP A 243 -17.91 18.40 18.12
CA ASP A 243 -18.18 19.85 18.11
C ASP A 243 -17.84 20.52 19.46
N THR A 244 -17.28 19.75 20.39
CA THR A 244 -16.83 20.18 21.72
C THR A 244 -15.39 19.71 21.97
N PRO A 245 -14.65 20.32 22.92
CA PRO A 245 -13.29 19.89 23.21
C PRO A 245 -13.23 18.43 23.66
N VAL A 246 -12.18 17.74 23.23
CA VAL A 246 -11.90 16.34 23.58
C VAL A 246 -10.76 16.30 24.57
N ARG A 247 -11.01 15.72 25.75
CA ARG A 247 -10.02 15.49 26.79
C ARG A 247 -9.63 14.03 26.84
N ILE A 248 -8.35 13.75 26.61
CA ILE A 248 -7.74 12.45 26.82
C ILE A 248 -7.04 12.46 28.18
N ARG A 249 -7.62 11.78 29.16
CA ARG A 249 -7.13 11.74 30.55
C ARG A 249 -6.04 10.68 30.72
N ASN A 250 -5.15 10.86 31.69
CA ASN A 250 -4.17 9.86 32.09
C ASN A 250 -3.33 9.33 30.93
N VAL A 251 -2.63 10.23 30.24
CA VAL A 251 -1.67 9.87 29.19
C VAL A 251 -0.28 10.36 29.52
N ARG A 252 0.73 9.77 28.88
CA ARG A 252 2.11 10.26 28.93
C ARG A 252 2.54 10.72 27.55
N ILE A 253 2.96 11.98 27.41
CA ILE A 253 3.35 12.55 26.12
C ILE A 253 4.85 12.35 25.91
N PHE A 254 5.23 11.77 24.78
CA PHE A 254 6.62 11.78 24.33
C PHE A 254 6.96 13.14 23.75
N ASP A 255 8.03 13.75 24.26
CA ASP A 255 8.59 14.96 23.70
C ASP A 255 9.81 14.62 22.83
N PRO A 256 9.75 14.80 21.49
CA PRO A 256 10.87 14.50 20.60
C PRO A 256 12.04 15.49 20.73
N VAL A 257 11.88 16.62 21.41
CA VAL A 257 12.98 17.56 21.70
C VAL A 257 13.86 17.02 22.82
N SER A 258 13.26 16.68 23.97
CA SER A 258 13.97 16.05 25.08
C SER A 258 14.22 14.55 24.89
N LYS A 259 13.54 13.93 23.90
CA LYS A 259 13.61 12.51 23.54
C LYS A 259 13.20 11.60 24.71
N SER A 260 12.23 12.06 25.48
CA SER A 260 11.81 11.43 26.73
C SER A 260 10.30 11.49 26.93
N LEU A 261 9.81 10.65 27.84
CA LEU A 261 8.39 10.57 28.19
C LEU A 261 8.11 11.45 29.41
N GLY A 262 7.06 12.26 29.34
CA GLY A 262 6.63 13.11 30.44
C GLY A 262 5.91 12.39 31.58
N ASP A 263 5.56 13.18 32.60
CA ASP A 263 4.65 12.76 33.67
C ASP A 263 3.22 12.57 33.15
N PRO A 264 2.36 11.81 33.87
CA PRO A 264 0.95 11.67 33.51
C PRO A 264 0.21 13.01 33.47
N VAL A 265 -0.55 13.24 32.40
CA VAL A 265 -1.29 14.48 32.12
C VAL A 265 -2.68 14.19 31.54
N SER A 266 -3.49 15.22 31.41
CA SER A 266 -4.63 15.25 30.49
C SER A 266 -4.29 16.10 29.25
N LEU A 267 -4.52 15.57 28.05
CA LEU A 267 -4.37 16.29 26.79
C LEU A 267 -5.75 16.76 26.31
N VAL A 268 -5.89 18.04 25.99
CA VAL A 268 -7.13 18.60 25.44
C VAL A 268 -6.86 19.17 24.05
N PHE A 269 -7.69 18.80 23.09
CA PHE A 269 -7.71 19.41 21.77
C PHE A 269 -9.14 19.82 21.38
N PHE A 270 -9.23 20.80 20.49
CA PHE A 270 -10.50 21.25 19.94
C PHE A 270 -10.29 21.71 18.51
N GLU A 271 -11.22 21.34 17.63
CA GLU A 271 -11.04 21.44 16.18
C GLU A 271 -9.67 20.88 15.78
N ASP A 272 -8.89 21.62 15.00
CA ASP A 272 -7.60 21.18 14.49
C ASP A 272 -6.41 21.52 15.41
N SER A 273 -6.62 21.98 16.65
CA SER A 273 -5.54 22.48 17.52
C SER A 273 -5.48 21.83 18.90
N ILE A 274 -4.26 21.60 19.39
CA ILE A 274 -4.00 21.23 20.78
C ILE A 274 -4.28 22.45 21.67
N ALA A 275 -5.34 22.37 22.47
CA ALA A 275 -5.83 23.47 23.30
C ALA A 275 -5.02 23.63 24.59
N SER A 276 -4.74 22.53 25.28
CA SER A 276 -4.00 22.52 26.55
C SER A 276 -3.41 21.14 26.86
N ILE A 277 -2.34 21.16 27.68
CA ILE A 277 -1.82 20.00 28.39
C ILE A 277 -1.94 20.35 29.86
N GLU A 278 -2.68 19.54 30.62
CA GLU A 278 -3.12 19.86 31.96
C GLU A 278 -2.65 18.81 32.97
N PRO A 279 -2.47 19.17 34.24
CA PRO A 279 -2.27 18.21 35.32
C PRO A 279 -3.31 17.08 35.29
N LEU A 280 -2.90 15.87 35.68
CA LEU A 280 -3.77 14.69 35.67
C LEU A 280 -5.05 14.87 36.51
N ASP A 281 -4.96 15.61 37.61
CA ASP A 281 -6.04 15.88 38.55
C ASP A 281 -6.91 17.09 38.17
N SER A 282 -6.63 17.76 37.05
CA SER A 282 -7.47 18.84 36.56
C SER A 282 -8.89 18.36 36.26
N PRO A 283 -9.93 19.08 36.72
CA PRO A 283 -11.31 18.75 36.40
C PRO A 283 -11.57 18.99 34.90
N ALA A 284 -12.42 18.14 34.30
CA ALA A 284 -12.92 18.39 32.96
C ALA A 284 -13.86 19.62 32.96
N THR A 285 -13.83 20.40 31.89
CA THR A 285 -14.82 21.46 31.68
C THR A 285 -16.17 20.83 31.30
N PRO A 286 -17.32 21.34 31.78
CA PRO A 286 -18.62 20.86 31.32
C PRO A 286 -18.73 20.89 29.79
N GLY A 287 -19.26 19.82 29.20
CA GLY A 287 -19.43 19.68 27.75
C GLY A 287 -18.26 19.03 27.00
N GLU A 288 -17.14 18.70 27.68
CA GLU A 288 -16.04 17.98 27.04
C GLU A 288 -16.38 16.51 26.75
N VAL A 289 -15.88 16.00 25.63
CA VAL A 289 -15.80 14.55 25.38
C VAL A 289 -14.64 13.99 26.17
N LEU A 290 -14.88 12.94 26.96
CA LEU A 290 -13.84 12.31 27.77
C LEU A 290 -13.36 11.02 27.12
N VAL A 291 -12.05 10.89 26.99
CA VAL A 291 -11.36 9.69 26.51
C VAL A 291 -10.44 9.20 27.61
N GLU A 292 -10.56 7.94 28.01
CA GLU A 292 -9.68 7.33 28.99
C GLU A 292 -8.37 6.88 28.34
N GLY A 293 -7.27 7.50 28.75
CA GLY A 293 -5.94 7.19 28.25
C GLY A 293 -5.27 6.02 28.95
N ASP A 294 -5.70 5.61 30.15
CA ASP A 294 -5.20 4.44 30.90
C ASP A 294 -3.66 4.35 31.08
N GLY A 295 -2.97 5.48 31.06
CA GLY A 295 -1.51 5.56 31.16
C GLY A 295 -0.78 5.35 29.83
N ARG A 296 -1.50 5.25 28.71
CA ARG A 296 -0.96 5.07 27.35
C ARG A 296 -0.06 6.22 26.92
N THR A 297 0.77 5.94 25.93
CA THR A 297 1.74 6.89 25.38
C THR A 297 1.11 7.69 24.25
N VAL A 298 1.28 9.01 24.27
CA VAL A 298 0.97 9.89 23.15
C VAL A 298 2.26 10.25 22.41
N LEU A 299 2.30 9.96 21.11
CA LEU A 299 3.33 10.44 20.19
C LEU A 299 2.74 11.54 19.28
N PRO A 300 3.52 12.54 18.84
CA PRO A 300 3.16 13.29 17.64
C PRO A 300 2.93 12.31 16.46
N GLY A 301 2.09 12.69 15.51
CA GLY A 301 1.77 11.83 14.37
C GLY A 301 3.01 11.44 13.57
N LEU A 302 3.06 10.19 13.11
CA LEU A 302 4.21 9.64 12.39
C LEU A 302 4.28 10.20 10.97
N HIS A 303 5.49 10.09 10.40
CA HIS A 303 5.80 10.52 9.05
C HIS A 303 6.30 9.36 8.19
N ASP A 304 5.85 9.33 6.93
CA ASP A 304 6.53 8.60 5.86
C ASP A 304 7.09 9.59 4.83
N MET A 305 8.40 9.68 4.74
CA MET A 305 9.11 10.58 3.83
C MET A 305 9.31 9.98 2.43
N HIS A 306 8.80 8.76 2.20
CA HIS A 306 8.78 8.08 0.92
C HIS A 306 7.49 7.28 0.68
N ALA A 307 6.38 7.99 0.53
CA ALA A 307 5.10 7.36 0.23
C ALA A 307 4.79 7.35 -1.28
N HIS A 308 3.93 6.40 -1.67
CA HIS A 308 3.24 6.37 -2.96
C HIS A 308 1.74 6.21 -2.73
N LEU A 309 1.00 7.31 -2.84
CA LEU A 309 -0.39 7.34 -2.40
C LEU A 309 -1.39 6.78 -3.44
N SER A 310 -2.39 6.10 -2.92
CA SER A 310 -3.65 5.73 -3.55
C SER A 310 -4.78 6.03 -2.55
N LEU A 311 -6.05 5.85 -2.93
CA LEU A 311 -7.16 5.96 -1.98
C LEU A 311 -7.02 4.95 -0.83
N GLN A 312 -6.59 3.74 -1.14
CA GLN A 312 -6.35 2.71 -0.15
C GLN A 312 -5.19 3.08 0.77
N SER A 313 -4.01 3.35 0.20
CA SER A 313 -2.83 3.60 1.06
C SER A 313 -3.02 4.83 1.93
N SER A 314 -3.76 5.85 1.46
CA SER A 314 -4.13 7.01 2.27
C SER A 314 -4.87 6.62 3.55
N LEU A 315 -5.85 5.70 3.44
CA LEU A 315 -6.57 5.16 4.60
C LEU A 315 -5.65 4.32 5.50
N LEU A 316 -4.80 3.47 4.92
CA LEU A 316 -3.89 2.59 5.68
C LEU A 316 -2.81 3.39 6.44
N TYR A 317 -2.32 4.50 5.87
CA TYR A 317 -1.41 5.42 6.57
C TYR A 317 -2.07 6.00 7.82
N ILE A 318 -3.34 6.41 7.75
CA ILE A 318 -4.08 6.87 8.94
C ILE A 318 -4.20 5.76 9.98
N ALA A 319 -4.60 4.55 9.59
CA ALA A 319 -4.69 3.42 10.52
C ALA A 319 -3.34 3.04 11.16
N SER A 320 -2.23 3.29 10.45
CA SER A 320 -0.87 3.07 10.94
C SER A 320 -0.32 4.27 11.72
N GLY A 321 -1.13 5.28 12.02
CA GLY A 321 -0.72 6.45 12.81
C GLY A 321 0.15 7.47 12.07
N VAL A 322 0.24 7.35 10.74
CA VAL A 322 0.98 8.27 9.88
C VAL A 322 0.07 9.41 9.48
N THR A 323 0.30 10.60 10.04
CA THR A 323 -0.57 11.77 9.80
C THR A 323 -0.02 12.71 8.72
N SER A 324 1.24 12.54 8.32
CA SER A 324 1.87 13.28 7.24
C SER A 324 2.75 12.37 6.39
N VAL A 325 2.76 12.61 5.08
CA VAL A 325 3.63 11.91 4.16
C VAL A 325 4.25 12.86 3.14
N ARG A 326 5.40 12.47 2.61
CA ARG A 326 5.95 13.01 1.37
C ARG A 326 5.75 11.99 0.26
N ASP A 327 4.85 12.30 -0.66
CA ASP A 327 4.63 11.47 -1.85
C ASP A 327 5.77 11.70 -2.83
N MET A 328 6.56 10.64 -3.07
CA MET A 328 7.79 10.68 -3.86
C MET A 328 7.56 10.48 -5.35
N GLY A 329 6.31 10.53 -5.82
CA GLY A 329 5.98 10.48 -7.23
C GLY A 329 4.69 9.73 -7.49
N ASN A 330 3.80 10.36 -8.23
CA ASN A 330 2.47 9.84 -8.52
C ASN A 330 1.95 10.36 -9.87
N ASP A 331 0.81 9.85 -10.33
CA ASP A 331 0.07 10.55 -11.38
C ASP A 331 -0.32 11.94 -10.87
N ASN A 332 0.13 12.96 -11.59
CA ASN A 332 0.04 14.32 -11.10
C ASN A 332 -1.40 14.84 -10.99
N ARG A 333 -2.34 14.35 -11.83
CA ARG A 333 -3.74 14.78 -11.75
C ARG A 333 -4.43 14.11 -10.57
N PHE A 334 -4.22 12.80 -10.45
CA PHE A 334 -4.73 12.00 -9.34
C PHE A 334 -4.26 12.54 -7.99
N LEU A 335 -2.96 12.82 -7.81
CA LEU A 335 -2.44 13.29 -6.52
C LEU A 335 -2.99 14.67 -6.13
N LEU A 336 -3.18 15.57 -7.10
CA LEU A 336 -3.80 16.87 -6.87
C LEU A 336 -5.27 16.72 -6.42
N ASP A 337 -6.01 15.83 -7.06
CA ASP A 337 -7.40 15.54 -6.69
C ASP A 337 -7.48 14.85 -5.32
N LEU A 338 -6.71 13.79 -5.09
CA LEU A 338 -6.64 13.07 -3.81
C LEU A 338 -6.36 14.04 -2.65
N GLN A 339 -5.38 14.94 -2.81
CA GLN A 339 -5.08 15.93 -1.77
C GLN A 339 -6.24 16.89 -1.51
N ARG A 340 -6.99 17.30 -2.54
CA ARG A 340 -8.21 18.11 -2.38
C ARG A 340 -9.27 17.32 -1.59
N ARG A 341 -9.52 16.07 -1.97
CA ARG A 341 -10.53 15.19 -1.33
C ARG A 341 -10.22 14.94 0.14
N ILE A 342 -8.96 14.67 0.48
CA ILE A 342 -8.50 14.53 1.87
C ILE A 342 -8.72 15.81 2.68
N ARG A 343 -8.46 16.99 2.09
CA ARG A 343 -8.68 18.28 2.77
C ARG A 343 -10.17 18.59 2.97
N ALA A 344 -11.01 18.14 2.04
CA ALA A 344 -12.46 18.29 2.12
C ALA A 344 -13.12 17.29 3.09
N GLY A 345 -12.37 16.31 3.61
CA GLY A 345 -12.91 15.23 4.44
C GLY A 345 -13.70 14.18 3.66
N GLU A 346 -13.65 14.21 2.31
CA GLU A 346 -14.32 13.25 1.44
C GLU A 346 -13.70 11.85 1.58
N VAL A 347 -12.38 11.75 1.75
CA VAL A 347 -11.67 10.48 1.96
C VAL A 347 -10.61 10.62 3.06
N ALA A 348 -10.35 9.51 3.77
CA ALA A 348 -9.30 9.45 4.79
C ALA A 348 -7.92 9.66 4.16
N GLY A 349 -7.03 10.36 4.86
CA GLY A 349 -5.64 10.38 4.44
C GLY A 349 -4.73 11.35 5.20
N PRO A 350 -3.41 11.11 5.13
CA PRO A 350 -2.41 11.96 5.74
C PRO A 350 -2.33 13.32 5.03
N ARG A 351 -1.62 14.26 5.65
CA ARG A 351 -1.20 15.49 4.98
C ARG A 351 -0.13 15.18 3.95
N ILE A 352 -0.33 15.64 2.72
CA ILE A 352 0.55 15.31 1.59
C ILE A 352 1.50 16.47 1.29
N VAL A 353 2.81 16.19 1.30
CA VAL A 353 3.83 16.98 0.60
C VAL A 353 4.13 16.29 -0.72
N ARG A 354 4.05 17.02 -1.83
CA ARG A 354 4.16 16.44 -3.17
C ARG A 354 5.55 16.68 -3.73
N ASN A 355 6.21 15.60 -4.15
CA ASN A 355 7.43 15.66 -4.95
C ASN A 355 7.12 15.36 -6.41
N GLY A 356 7.74 16.12 -7.32
CA GLY A 356 7.58 15.93 -8.74
C GLY A 356 8.39 14.73 -9.18
N PHE A 357 7.81 13.82 -9.97
CA PHE A 357 8.55 12.69 -10.53
C PHE A 357 9.01 13.03 -11.95
N LEU A 358 10.33 13.11 -12.14
CA LEU A 358 10.94 13.49 -13.42
C LEU A 358 11.88 12.39 -13.92
N GLU A 359 11.58 11.88 -15.11
CA GLU A 359 12.27 10.72 -15.68
C GLU A 359 12.73 11.01 -17.12
N GLY A 360 13.88 10.45 -17.52
CA GLY A 360 14.38 10.53 -18.89
C GLY A 360 13.79 9.43 -19.77
N ARG A 361 13.55 9.72 -21.05
CA ARG A 361 13.06 8.76 -22.05
C ARG A 361 14.11 7.67 -22.34
N SER A 362 13.74 6.41 -22.15
CA SER A 362 14.48 5.22 -22.57
C SER A 362 13.54 4.00 -22.61
N ASP A 363 14.05 2.84 -23.02
CA ASP A 363 13.31 1.57 -22.96
C ASP A 363 12.98 1.12 -21.52
N TYR A 364 13.59 1.76 -20.51
CA TYR A 364 13.44 1.47 -19.07
C TYR A 364 12.71 2.57 -18.28
N SER A 365 12.13 3.57 -18.95
CA SER A 365 11.50 4.70 -18.24
C SER A 365 10.32 4.26 -17.38
N ALA A 366 10.33 4.66 -16.12
CA ALA A 366 9.13 4.67 -15.30
C ALA A 366 8.13 5.74 -15.82
N ARG A 367 6.83 5.44 -15.74
CA ARG A 367 5.76 6.26 -16.35
C ARG A 367 4.76 6.83 -15.33
N THR A 368 5.24 7.20 -14.15
CA THR A 368 4.38 7.74 -13.07
C THR A 368 4.18 9.26 -13.17
N GLY A 369 5.23 10.00 -13.51
CA GLY A 369 5.21 11.47 -13.63
C GLY A 369 5.47 11.97 -15.05
N ILE A 370 6.39 12.93 -15.19
CA ILE A 370 6.75 13.51 -16.49
C ILE A 370 7.98 12.80 -17.05
N VAL A 371 7.86 12.26 -18.26
CA VAL A 371 8.97 11.69 -19.04
C VAL A 371 9.45 12.69 -20.06
N VAL A 372 10.74 13.04 -20.01
CA VAL A 372 11.37 14.05 -20.88
C VAL A 372 12.42 13.43 -21.78
N ASP A 373 12.61 13.99 -22.97
CA ASP A 373 13.53 13.52 -24.01
C ASP A 373 14.61 14.55 -24.38
N SER A 374 14.66 15.68 -23.67
CA SER A 374 15.66 16.74 -23.83
C SER A 374 15.87 17.53 -22.55
N GLU A 375 17.01 18.23 -22.44
CA GLU A 375 17.30 19.13 -21.32
C GLU A 375 16.27 20.27 -21.21
N GLU A 376 15.85 20.84 -22.34
CA GLU A 376 14.85 21.91 -22.37
C GLU A 376 13.50 21.43 -21.80
N ALA A 377 13.03 20.25 -22.23
CA ALA A 377 11.82 19.65 -21.68
C ALA A 377 11.97 19.33 -20.19
N ALA A 378 13.15 18.90 -19.73
CA ALA A 378 13.42 18.66 -18.31
C ALA A 378 13.29 19.94 -17.48
N VAL A 379 13.88 21.05 -17.95
CA VAL A 379 13.79 22.36 -17.29
C VAL A 379 12.35 22.89 -17.30
N ASP A 380 11.61 22.71 -18.39
CA ASP A 380 10.20 23.10 -18.46
C ASP A 380 9.31 22.25 -17.54
N ALA A 381 9.62 20.97 -17.36
CA ALA A 381 8.93 20.12 -16.39
C ALA A 381 9.15 20.63 -14.95
N VAL A 382 10.36 21.08 -14.59
CA VAL A 382 10.62 21.71 -13.28
C VAL A 382 9.74 22.94 -13.09
N ARG A 383 9.64 23.82 -14.09
CA ARG A 383 8.76 25.00 -14.05
C ARG A 383 7.30 24.62 -13.88
N TRP A 384 6.86 23.55 -14.54
CA TRP A 384 5.51 23.03 -14.44
C TRP A 384 5.18 22.57 -13.01
N TYR A 385 6.10 21.84 -12.37
CA TYR A 385 5.97 21.37 -10.99
C TYR A 385 5.98 22.54 -10.00
N ALA A 386 6.92 23.48 -10.17
CA ALA A 386 7.01 24.67 -9.34
C ALA A 386 5.73 25.51 -9.37
N ALA A 387 5.17 25.72 -10.56
CA ALA A 387 3.91 26.46 -10.75
C ALA A 387 2.69 25.79 -10.09
N ARG A 388 2.82 24.53 -9.65
CA ARG A 388 1.76 23.76 -8.98
C ARG A 388 2.04 23.51 -7.50
N GLY A 389 3.07 24.15 -6.95
CA GLY A 389 3.42 24.06 -5.53
C GLY A 389 3.88 22.67 -5.12
N TYR A 390 4.65 21.99 -5.99
CA TYR A 390 5.45 20.85 -5.58
C TYR A 390 6.66 21.33 -4.78
N TRP A 391 7.07 20.56 -3.78
CA TRP A 391 8.12 20.95 -2.84
C TRP A 391 9.52 20.61 -3.36
N GLN A 392 9.64 19.47 -4.04
CA GLN A 392 10.91 18.94 -4.53
C GLN A 392 10.74 18.31 -5.92
N ILE A 393 11.85 18.13 -6.64
CA ILE A 393 11.91 17.31 -7.86
C ILE A 393 12.68 16.02 -7.55
N LYS A 394 12.03 14.86 -7.71
CA LYS A 394 12.63 13.53 -7.70
C LYS A 394 13.09 13.17 -9.11
N ILE A 395 14.39 12.98 -9.28
CA ILE A 395 14.99 12.49 -10.53
C ILE A 395 15.10 10.97 -10.48
N TYR A 396 14.83 10.29 -11.61
CA TYR A 396 14.78 8.83 -11.69
C TYR A 396 15.86 8.21 -12.61
N ASN A 397 15.92 6.87 -12.63
CA ASN A 397 17.08 6.11 -13.13
C ASN A 397 17.43 6.36 -14.61
N SER A 398 16.46 6.68 -15.46
CA SER A 398 16.68 6.85 -16.90
C SER A 398 17.00 8.29 -17.31
N MET A 399 17.08 9.21 -16.36
CA MET A 399 17.48 10.59 -16.62
C MET A 399 18.88 10.65 -17.24
N ASN A 400 19.09 11.51 -18.24
CA ASN A 400 20.44 11.79 -18.70
C ASN A 400 21.19 12.59 -17.61
N PRO A 401 22.29 12.07 -17.05
CA PRO A 401 23.01 12.74 -15.96
C PRO A 401 23.54 14.14 -16.36
N ASP A 402 23.79 14.39 -17.64
CA ASP A 402 24.27 15.69 -18.12
C ASP A 402 23.21 16.80 -18.01
N TRP A 403 21.92 16.46 -17.96
CA TRP A 403 20.83 17.43 -17.81
C TRP A 403 20.61 17.84 -16.35
N VAL A 404 21.06 17.04 -15.40
CA VAL A 404 20.81 17.24 -13.95
C VAL A 404 21.30 18.60 -13.46
N PRO A 405 22.48 19.12 -13.83
CA PRO A 405 22.90 20.47 -13.42
C PRO A 405 21.99 21.61 -13.89
N ALA A 406 21.28 21.45 -15.02
CA ALA A 406 20.32 22.43 -15.50
C ALA A 406 18.99 22.32 -14.73
N ILE A 407 18.54 21.09 -14.48
CA ILE A 407 17.35 20.77 -13.67
C ILE A 407 17.50 21.35 -12.26
N THR A 408 18.61 21.07 -11.58
CA THR A 408 18.87 21.54 -10.21
C THR A 408 18.95 23.06 -10.14
N ARG A 409 19.64 23.71 -11.08
CA ARG A 409 19.74 25.17 -11.14
C ARG A 409 18.37 25.83 -11.29
N GLU A 410 17.49 25.31 -12.16
CA GLU A 410 16.14 25.85 -12.29
C GLU A 410 15.27 25.56 -11.06
N ALA A 411 15.35 24.35 -10.49
CA ALA A 411 14.61 23.99 -9.28
C ALA A 411 14.97 24.93 -8.12
N LYS A 412 16.27 25.16 -7.90
CA LYS A 412 16.78 26.07 -6.87
C LYS A 412 16.36 27.52 -7.08
N LYS A 413 16.41 28.00 -8.31
CA LYS A 413 15.92 29.34 -8.67
C LYS A 413 14.44 29.52 -8.33
N LEU A 414 13.64 28.45 -8.40
CA LEU A 414 12.22 28.45 -8.10
C LEU A 414 11.90 28.06 -6.64
N GLY A 415 12.92 27.80 -5.81
CA GLY A 415 12.76 27.45 -4.40
C GLY A 415 12.43 25.97 -4.12
N LEU A 416 12.60 25.09 -5.10
CA LEU A 416 12.41 23.64 -4.94
C LEU A 416 13.73 22.97 -4.51
N GLY A 417 13.62 21.90 -3.74
CA GLY A 417 14.73 20.97 -3.56
C GLY A 417 14.85 19.98 -4.73
N VAL A 418 15.93 19.20 -4.75
CA VAL A 418 16.13 18.08 -5.67
C VAL A 418 16.57 16.83 -4.90
N THR A 419 15.93 15.70 -5.20
CA THR A 419 16.20 14.40 -4.60
C THR A 419 16.11 13.30 -5.67
N GLY A 420 16.30 12.05 -5.25
CA GLY A 420 15.83 10.89 -5.96
C GLY A 420 16.90 9.83 -6.15
N HIS A 421 16.72 9.06 -7.21
CA HIS A 421 17.66 8.02 -7.56
C HIS A 421 18.93 8.63 -8.13
N ILE A 422 19.98 7.80 -8.20
CA ILE A 422 21.16 8.12 -8.98
C ILE A 422 20.91 7.63 -10.42
N PRO A 423 20.92 8.51 -11.43
CA PRO A 423 20.77 8.09 -12.81
C PRO A 423 21.80 7.04 -13.23
N ALA A 424 21.48 6.21 -14.21
CA ALA A 424 22.41 5.20 -14.68
C ALA A 424 23.73 5.80 -15.20
N PHE A 425 24.81 5.04 -15.05
CA PHE A 425 26.17 5.41 -15.49
C PHE A 425 26.76 6.64 -14.78
N THR A 426 26.24 7.02 -13.61
CA THR A 426 26.84 8.01 -12.70
C THR A 426 26.80 7.54 -11.24
N ASN A 427 27.12 8.40 -10.28
CA ASN A 427 27.19 8.06 -8.85
C ASN A 427 26.69 9.21 -7.94
N ALA A 428 26.52 8.90 -6.66
CA ALA A 428 26.07 9.85 -5.63
C ALA A 428 26.95 11.10 -5.52
N ASP A 429 28.28 10.97 -5.56
CA ASP A 429 29.19 12.12 -5.51
C ASP A 429 28.90 13.14 -6.63
N ASN A 430 28.66 12.64 -7.86
CA ASN A 430 28.33 13.48 -9.01
C ASN A 430 26.97 14.18 -8.84
N MET A 431 25.96 13.50 -8.29
CA MET A 431 24.63 14.09 -8.08
C MET A 431 24.63 15.12 -6.94
N ILE A 432 25.38 14.87 -5.87
CA ILE A 432 25.64 15.86 -4.82
C ILE A 432 26.41 17.07 -5.39
N ALA A 433 27.35 16.85 -6.32
CA ALA A 433 28.02 17.94 -7.03
C ALA A 433 27.07 18.72 -7.95
N ALA A 434 26.12 18.05 -8.59
CA ALA A 434 25.12 18.64 -9.46
C ALA A 434 24.04 19.44 -8.70
N GLY A 435 23.87 19.21 -7.39
CA GLY A 435 22.99 20.01 -6.53
C GLY A 435 21.79 19.27 -5.94
N TYR A 436 21.89 17.95 -5.75
CA TYR A 436 20.95 17.22 -4.90
C TYR A 436 21.01 17.76 -3.46
N ASP A 437 19.86 17.76 -2.78
CA ASP A 437 19.71 18.05 -1.34
C ASP A 437 19.58 16.78 -0.50
N GLU A 438 19.18 15.70 -1.16
CA GLU A 438 18.87 14.43 -0.55
C GLU A 438 19.15 13.33 -1.56
N ILE A 439 19.58 12.18 -1.05
CA ILE A 439 19.61 10.93 -1.81
C ILE A 439 18.49 10.04 -1.29
N THR A 440 17.80 9.39 -2.21
CA THR A 440 16.71 8.46 -1.89
C THR A 440 17.12 7.02 -2.15
N HIS A 441 16.75 6.15 -1.21
CA HIS A 441 17.14 4.75 -1.06
C HIS A 441 18.63 4.57 -0.72
N ALA A 442 18.93 3.79 0.32
CA ALA A 442 20.31 3.56 0.74
C ALA A 442 21.10 2.81 -0.35
N ASN A 443 20.47 1.94 -1.15
CA ASN A 443 21.16 1.28 -2.27
C ASN A 443 21.65 2.30 -3.32
N GLN A 444 20.88 3.35 -3.62
CA GLN A 444 21.28 4.36 -4.61
C GLN A 444 22.54 5.14 -4.16
N LEU A 445 22.69 5.40 -2.87
CA LEU A 445 23.93 5.93 -2.30
C LEU A 445 25.07 4.90 -2.41
N MET A 446 24.81 3.66 -1.99
CA MET A 446 25.85 2.66 -1.79
C MET A 446 26.39 2.03 -3.09
N LEU A 447 25.56 1.89 -4.12
CA LEU A 447 25.92 1.22 -5.38
C LEU A 447 27.15 1.85 -6.06
N GLY A 448 27.31 3.18 -5.94
CA GLY A 448 28.48 3.90 -6.44
C GLY A 448 29.82 3.45 -5.84
N TRP A 449 29.82 2.67 -4.76
CA TRP A 449 31.02 2.12 -4.12
C TRP A 449 31.38 0.70 -4.54
N VAL A 450 30.52 0.00 -5.29
CA VAL A 450 30.70 -1.42 -5.65
C VAL A 450 30.42 -1.76 -7.11
N LEU A 451 29.77 -0.86 -7.87
CA LEU A 451 29.52 -1.07 -9.29
C LEU A 451 30.72 -0.64 -10.15
N ALA A 452 30.91 -1.33 -11.26
CA ALA A 452 31.76 -0.90 -12.36
C ALA A 452 31.05 0.18 -13.21
N PRO A 453 31.78 1.06 -13.93
CA PRO A 453 31.19 2.17 -14.66
C PRO A 453 30.19 1.79 -15.77
N ASP A 454 30.29 0.59 -16.32
CA ASP A 454 29.46 0.06 -17.41
C ASP A 454 28.24 -0.75 -16.93
N GLU A 455 28.09 -0.94 -15.61
CA GLU A 455 26.97 -1.65 -15.02
C GLU A 455 25.69 -0.78 -14.98
N ASP A 456 24.62 -1.26 -15.62
CA ASP A 456 23.38 -0.50 -15.82
C ASP A 456 22.37 -0.70 -14.68
N THR A 457 22.18 0.34 -13.86
CA THR A 457 21.25 0.36 -12.72
C THR A 457 19.77 0.46 -13.11
N ARG A 458 19.45 0.60 -14.40
CA ARG A 458 18.05 0.52 -14.88
C ARG A 458 17.51 -0.91 -14.83
N THR A 459 18.40 -1.91 -14.81
CA THR A 459 18.08 -3.34 -14.72
C THR A 459 17.90 -3.81 -13.26
N PRO A 460 17.43 -5.05 -13.01
CA PRO A 460 17.36 -5.62 -11.65
C PRO A 460 18.71 -5.64 -10.89
N LEU A 461 19.83 -5.40 -11.57
CA LEU A 461 21.15 -5.27 -10.97
C LEU A 461 21.20 -4.28 -9.80
N ARG A 462 20.43 -3.18 -9.84
CA ARG A 462 20.38 -2.20 -8.72
C ARG A 462 19.88 -2.79 -7.40
N LEU A 463 19.24 -3.95 -7.46
CA LEU A 463 18.78 -4.70 -6.29
C LEU A 463 19.77 -5.82 -5.99
N THR A 464 20.09 -6.66 -6.98
CA THR A 464 20.90 -7.86 -6.77
C THR A 464 22.37 -7.55 -6.45
N ALA A 465 22.91 -6.40 -6.88
CA ALA A 465 24.26 -5.98 -6.54
C ALA A 465 24.44 -5.65 -5.04
N MET A 466 23.36 -5.49 -4.27
CA MET A 466 23.46 -5.19 -2.83
C MET A 466 24.14 -6.29 -2.02
N ARG A 467 24.15 -7.55 -2.50
CA ARG A 467 24.96 -8.61 -1.90
C ARG A 467 26.47 -8.30 -1.87
N ARG A 468 26.97 -7.43 -2.77
CA ARG A 468 28.38 -6.99 -2.80
C ARG A 468 28.73 -6.11 -1.58
N MET A 469 27.74 -5.56 -0.87
CA MET A 469 27.96 -4.75 0.32
C MET A 469 28.44 -5.58 1.53
N ALA A 470 28.29 -6.90 1.50
CA ALA A 470 28.73 -7.78 2.59
C ALA A 470 30.24 -7.66 2.90
N THR A 471 31.04 -7.31 1.90
CA THR A 471 32.50 -7.16 2.03
C THR A 471 32.95 -5.70 1.90
N LEU A 472 32.02 -4.74 1.87
CA LEU A 472 32.37 -3.33 1.79
C LEU A 472 32.95 -2.84 3.11
N ASP A 473 34.16 -2.28 3.06
CA ASP A 473 34.75 -1.53 4.16
C ASP A 473 34.18 -0.10 4.20
N LEU A 474 33.37 0.20 5.23
CA LEU A 474 32.80 1.53 5.42
C LEU A 474 33.84 2.58 5.84
N ASP A 475 35.05 2.18 6.23
CA ASP A 475 36.18 3.08 6.52
C ASP A 475 37.03 3.37 5.26
N ALA A 476 36.70 2.75 4.13
CA ALA A 476 37.41 2.98 2.88
C ALA A 476 37.37 4.47 2.47
N PRO A 477 38.48 5.04 1.93
CA PRO A 477 38.56 6.46 1.59
C PRO A 477 37.44 6.98 0.68
N ARG A 478 36.92 6.13 -0.21
CA ARG A 478 35.79 6.49 -1.10
C ARG A 478 34.48 6.70 -0.34
N VAL A 479 34.21 5.88 0.68
CA VAL A 479 33.01 5.99 1.52
C VAL A 479 33.13 7.23 2.39
N ALA A 480 34.28 7.41 3.06
CA ALA A 480 34.56 8.57 3.89
C ALA A 480 34.40 9.88 3.11
N LYS A 481 34.95 9.95 1.88
CA LYS A 481 34.81 11.11 0.99
C LYS A 481 33.34 11.46 0.70
N THR A 482 32.52 10.47 0.34
CA THR A 482 31.09 10.71 0.09
C THR A 482 30.39 11.23 1.35
N LEU A 483 30.59 10.56 2.50
CA LEU A 483 29.95 10.97 3.76
C LEU A 483 30.44 12.34 4.26
N ASP A 484 31.72 12.69 4.11
CA ASP A 484 32.25 14.01 4.46
C ASP A 484 31.66 15.10 3.56
N THR A 485 31.44 14.79 2.28
CA THR A 485 30.77 15.68 1.34
C THR A 485 29.31 15.90 1.74
N MET A 486 28.61 14.83 2.13
CA MET A 486 27.23 14.92 2.63
C MET A 486 27.14 15.80 3.87
N VAL A 487 28.04 15.64 4.84
CA VAL A 487 28.08 16.48 6.05
C VAL A 487 28.33 17.95 5.67
N THR A 488 29.30 18.20 4.80
CA THR A 488 29.69 19.56 4.38
C THR A 488 28.56 20.28 3.64
N LYS A 489 27.74 19.54 2.89
CA LYS A 489 26.67 20.09 2.05
C LYS A 489 25.27 19.91 2.64
N ASP A 490 25.17 19.36 3.85
CA ASP A 490 23.89 19.06 4.51
C ASP A 490 22.96 18.18 3.66
N ILE A 491 23.51 17.10 3.11
CA ILE A 491 22.74 16.16 2.28
C ILE A 491 22.02 15.15 3.17
N ALA A 492 20.69 15.11 3.06
CA ALA A 492 19.85 14.14 3.75
C ALA A 492 19.87 12.77 3.06
N LEU A 493 19.50 11.72 3.81
CA LEU A 493 19.21 10.41 3.27
C LEU A 493 17.83 9.95 3.72
N ASP A 494 17.00 9.61 2.74
CA ASP A 494 15.84 8.76 2.91
C ASP A 494 16.26 7.34 2.51
N PRO A 495 16.49 6.41 3.46
CA PRO A 495 17.18 5.16 3.15
C PRO A 495 16.26 4.04 2.67
N THR A 496 14.95 4.12 2.94
CA THR A 496 13.97 3.06 2.66
C THR A 496 14.46 1.68 3.08
N ALA A 497 14.94 1.58 4.33
CA ALA A 497 15.63 0.40 4.82
C ALA A 497 14.72 -0.83 4.87
N VAL A 498 13.44 -0.68 5.20
CA VAL A 498 12.42 -1.74 5.18
C VAL A 498 12.20 -2.32 3.79
N THR A 499 12.24 -1.49 2.74
CA THR A 499 12.17 -1.98 1.34
C THR A 499 13.40 -2.82 1.02
N LEU A 500 14.59 -2.39 1.46
CA LEU A 500 15.81 -3.16 1.27
C LEU A 500 15.79 -4.45 2.09
N GLU A 501 15.26 -4.44 3.31
CA GLU A 501 15.07 -5.65 4.11
C GLU A 501 14.17 -6.64 3.38
N LEU A 502 13.03 -6.18 2.89
CA LEU A 502 12.08 -6.98 2.13
C LEU A 502 12.75 -7.55 0.87
N LEU A 503 13.46 -6.75 0.09
CA LEU A 503 14.08 -7.17 -1.16
C LEU A 503 15.27 -8.13 -0.96
N MET A 504 16.04 -7.94 0.10
CA MET A 504 17.29 -8.67 0.34
C MET A 504 17.08 -9.94 1.17
N LEU A 505 16.10 -9.94 2.09
CA LEU A 505 15.95 -10.99 3.10
C LEU A 505 14.69 -11.86 2.93
N SER A 506 13.78 -11.55 2.00
CA SER A 506 12.63 -12.42 1.74
C SER A 506 13.07 -13.69 1.01
N HIS A 507 12.64 -14.85 1.52
CA HIS A 507 12.95 -16.16 0.98
C HIS A 507 11.74 -17.08 1.09
N ASP A 508 11.64 -18.04 0.18
CA ASP A 508 10.62 -19.08 0.23
C ASP A 508 10.69 -19.84 1.56
N GLY A 509 9.53 -20.06 2.16
CA GLY A 509 9.35 -20.83 3.38
C GLY A 509 9.63 -20.05 4.65
N MET A 510 10.03 -18.79 4.56
CA MET A 510 10.32 -17.92 5.69
C MET A 510 9.50 -16.64 5.63
N ALA A 511 8.81 -16.31 6.72
CA ALA A 511 8.19 -15.01 6.86
C ALA A 511 9.26 -13.91 6.71
N SER A 512 9.01 -12.96 5.82
CA SER A 512 9.92 -11.84 5.62
C SER A 512 10.12 -11.06 6.93
N PRO A 513 11.37 -10.77 7.35
CA PRO A 513 11.64 -9.97 8.54
C PRO A 513 10.92 -8.61 8.55
N ALA A 514 10.67 -8.04 7.36
CA ALA A 514 10.00 -6.77 7.19
C ALA A 514 8.53 -6.74 7.69
N VAL A 515 7.91 -7.92 7.86
CA VAL A 515 6.52 -8.05 8.32
C VAL A 515 6.33 -9.04 9.45
N ALA A 516 7.39 -9.71 9.90
CA ALA A 516 7.31 -10.87 10.79
C ALA A 516 6.57 -10.55 12.11
N ASP A 517 6.72 -9.34 12.62
CA ASP A 517 6.12 -8.90 13.89
C ASP A 517 4.60 -8.71 13.82
N TYR A 518 4.01 -8.64 12.63
CA TYR A 518 2.58 -8.40 12.44
C TYR A 518 1.95 -9.27 11.36
N ILE A 519 2.67 -10.26 10.82
CA ILE A 519 2.20 -11.09 9.71
C ILE A 519 0.89 -11.80 10.04
N ASP A 520 0.72 -12.27 11.27
CA ASP A 520 -0.46 -13.03 11.72
C ASP A 520 -1.75 -12.19 11.70
N HIS A 521 -1.64 -10.86 11.70
CA HIS A 521 -2.77 -9.95 11.58
C HIS A 521 -3.23 -9.76 10.13
N LEU A 522 -2.38 -10.05 9.15
CA LEU A 522 -2.66 -9.77 7.74
C LEU A 522 -3.61 -10.84 7.15
N PRO A 523 -4.37 -10.51 6.10
CA PRO A 523 -5.09 -11.52 5.32
C PRO A 523 -4.17 -12.66 4.88
N VAL A 524 -4.67 -13.89 4.91
CA VAL A 524 -3.91 -15.11 4.55
C VAL A 524 -3.17 -15.00 3.20
N GLY A 525 -3.77 -14.35 2.20
CA GLY A 525 -3.13 -14.14 0.89
C GLY A 525 -1.88 -13.29 0.99
N LEU A 526 -1.88 -12.28 1.85
CA LEU A 526 -0.68 -11.49 2.16
C LEU A 526 0.30 -12.29 3.01
N GLN A 527 -0.16 -13.05 4.00
CA GLN A 527 0.72 -13.91 4.80
C GLN A 527 1.54 -14.84 3.89
N ARG A 528 0.86 -15.55 2.97
CA ARG A 528 1.50 -16.43 1.99
C ARG A 528 2.47 -15.68 1.09
N ARG A 529 2.07 -14.52 0.55
CA ARG A 529 2.96 -13.69 -0.29
C ARG A 529 4.21 -13.26 0.45
N ARG A 530 4.11 -12.98 1.75
CA ARG A 530 5.25 -12.57 2.58
C ARG A 530 6.16 -13.72 3.01
N HIS A 531 5.83 -14.95 2.61
CA HIS A 531 6.72 -16.11 2.67
C HIS A 531 7.34 -16.45 1.31
N GLN A 532 7.17 -15.60 0.29
CA GLN A 532 7.82 -15.76 -1.01
C GLN A 532 9.13 -14.97 -1.05
N GLY A 533 10.15 -15.55 -1.69
CA GLY A 533 11.32 -14.82 -2.12
C GLY A 533 10.96 -13.76 -3.16
N ILE A 534 11.61 -12.59 -3.08
CA ILE A 534 11.45 -11.53 -4.09
C ILE A 534 12.58 -11.56 -5.11
N ALA A 535 13.82 -11.68 -4.63
CA ALA A 535 15.00 -11.82 -5.48
C ALA A 535 15.52 -13.25 -5.43
N SER A 536 15.78 -13.84 -6.58
CA SER A 536 16.43 -15.16 -6.68
C SER A 536 17.87 -15.09 -6.18
N PHE A 537 18.32 -16.14 -5.50
CA PHE A 537 19.71 -16.31 -5.08
C PHE A 537 20.21 -17.73 -5.38
N GLU A 538 21.52 -17.85 -5.63
CA GLU A 538 22.12 -19.10 -6.16
C GLU A 538 22.28 -20.21 -5.09
N GLY A 539 22.10 -19.88 -3.81
CA GLY A 539 22.15 -20.80 -2.69
C GLY A 539 22.43 -20.11 -1.35
N PRO A 540 22.63 -20.86 -0.25
CA PRO A 540 22.80 -20.31 1.10
C PRO A 540 23.98 -19.33 1.24
N GLU A 541 25.08 -19.55 0.51
CA GLU A 541 26.23 -18.62 0.54
C GLU A 541 25.87 -17.27 -0.10
N ASP A 542 25.11 -17.28 -1.20
CA ASP A 542 24.68 -16.04 -1.86
C ASP A 542 23.65 -15.30 -0.99
N TYR A 543 22.74 -16.03 -0.34
CA TYR A 543 21.82 -15.46 0.65
C TYR A 543 22.56 -14.83 1.83
N ALA A 544 23.61 -15.49 2.36
CA ALA A 544 24.43 -14.93 3.44
C ALA A 544 25.10 -13.59 3.04
N ARG A 545 25.37 -13.37 1.74
CA ARG A 545 25.87 -12.07 1.26
C ARG A 545 24.77 -11.00 1.23
N TYR A 546 23.51 -11.36 0.98
CA TYR A 546 22.40 -10.41 1.16
C TYR A 546 22.22 -10.05 2.64
N VAL A 547 22.25 -11.03 3.55
CA VAL A 547 22.21 -10.78 5.00
C VAL A 547 23.35 -9.84 5.42
N GLY A 548 24.59 -10.17 5.04
CA GLY A 548 25.75 -9.32 5.34
C GLY A 548 25.69 -7.94 4.69
N GLY A 549 25.10 -7.83 3.49
CA GLY A 549 24.86 -6.56 2.83
C GLY A 549 23.86 -5.68 3.57
N PHE A 550 22.78 -6.26 4.08
CA PHE A 550 21.78 -5.55 4.88
C PHE A 550 22.35 -5.12 6.25
N ASP A 551 23.20 -5.94 6.87
CA ASP A 551 23.95 -5.54 8.05
C ASP A 551 24.86 -4.33 7.78
N THR A 552 25.46 -4.24 6.59
CA THR A 552 26.22 -3.06 6.16
C THR A 552 25.31 -1.82 6.00
N VAL A 553 24.07 -1.98 5.51
CA VAL A 553 23.07 -0.89 5.48
C VAL A 553 22.81 -0.37 6.90
N LYS A 554 22.50 -1.25 7.86
CA LYS A 554 22.29 -0.84 9.27
C LYS A 554 23.50 -0.11 9.86
N LYS A 555 24.72 -0.62 9.64
CA LYS A 555 25.96 0.05 10.08
C LYS A 555 26.14 1.43 9.46
N LEU A 556 25.76 1.59 8.19
CA LEU A 556 25.80 2.88 7.50
C LEU A 556 24.81 3.88 8.15
N LEU A 557 23.56 3.46 8.42
CA LEU A 557 22.56 4.32 9.07
C LEU A 557 23.06 4.85 10.42
N LYS A 558 23.58 3.95 11.28
CA LYS A 558 24.16 4.35 12.56
C LYS A 558 25.31 5.33 12.41
N ARG A 559 26.22 5.07 11.45
CA ARG A 559 27.37 5.95 11.18
C ARG A 559 26.95 7.32 10.66
N MET A 560 25.92 7.39 9.84
CA MET A 560 25.39 8.65 9.33
C MET A 560 24.75 9.46 10.46
N HIS A 561 23.93 8.81 11.30
CA HIS A 561 23.37 9.42 12.50
C HIS A 561 24.47 9.96 13.44
N ASP A 562 25.51 9.18 13.72
CA ASP A 562 26.63 9.60 14.59
C ASP A 562 27.43 10.79 14.03
N ARG A 563 27.36 11.00 12.72
CA ARG A 563 27.96 12.14 12.02
C ARG A 563 27.04 13.35 11.95
N GLY A 564 25.82 13.27 12.50
CA GLY A 564 24.83 14.34 12.47
C GLY A 564 24.18 14.54 11.10
N LEU A 565 24.23 13.54 10.21
CA LEU A 565 23.51 13.58 8.95
C LEU A 565 22.02 13.37 9.17
N THR A 566 21.20 14.12 8.42
CA THR A 566 19.74 14.00 8.46
C THR A 566 19.29 12.67 7.84
N LEU A 567 18.65 11.82 8.65
CA LEU A 567 17.94 10.62 8.20
C LEU A 567 16.43 10.92 8.17
N LEU A 568 15.76 10.52 7.10
CA LEU A 568 14.32 10.68 6.91
C LEU A 568 13.67 9.29 6.84
N PRO A 569 12.63 8.99 7.63
CA PRO A 569 11.99 7.67 7.62
C PRO A 569 11.08 7.55 6.39
N GLY A 570 11.55 6.86 5.36
CA GLY A 570 10.75 6.54 4.17
C GLY A 570 10.63 5.05 3.97
N THR A 571 9.57 4.58 3.30
CA THR A 571 9.31 3.13 3.14
C THR A 571 9.21 2.63 1.71
N ASP A 572 8.99 3.50 0.72
CA ASP A 572 8.68 3.13 -0.66
C ASP A 572 7.57 2.06 -0.75
N ASP A 573 6.59 2.13 0.16
CA ASP A 573 5.51 1.17 0.35
C ASP A 573 4.13 1.86 0.42
N GLN A 574 3.08 1.06 0.45
CA GLN A 574 1.68 1.51 0.39
C GLN A 574 0.83 1.03 1.57
N THR A 575 1.42 0.37 2.58
CA THR A 575 0.65 -0.22 3.68
C THR A 575 0.61 0.63 4.96
N GLY A 576 1.52 1.60 5.12
CA GLY A 576 1.68 2.38 6.34
C GLY A 576 2.38 1.65 7.49
N LEU A 577 2.11 0.36 7.70
CA LEU A 577 2.74 -0.47 8.74
C LEU A 577 4.26 -0.60 8.56
N SER A 578 4.75 -0.50 7.33
CA SER A 578 6.18 -0.50 7.03
C SER A 578 6.94 0.66 7.67
N VAL A 579 6.28 1.77 8.04
CA VAL A 579 6.92 2.89 8.78
C VAL A 579 7.35 2.43 10.17
N HIS A 580 6.56 1.57 10.82
CA HIS A 580 6.91 1.02 12.13
C HIS A 580 8.18 0.17 12.04
N ARG A 581 8.27 -0.66 10.99
CA ARG A 581 9.46 -1.48 10.73
C ARG A 581 10.67 -0.64 10.32
N GLU A 582 10.51 0.40 9.51
CA GLU A 582 11.59 1.34 9.16
C GLU A 582 12.25 1.92 10.41
N LEU A 583 11.43 2.39 11.36
CA LEU A 583 11.92 2.91 12.64
C LEU A 583 12.55 1.81 13.52
N GLN A 584 11.99 0.60 13.55
CA GLN A 584 12.60 -0.54 14.25
C GLN A 584 13.99 -0.87 13.70
N ILE A 585 14.17 -0.86 12.37
CA ILE A 585 15.49 -1.09 11.74
C ILE A 585 16.50 -0.03 12.19
N TYR A 586 16.09 1.22 12.40
CA TYR A 586 17.00 2.28 12.89
C TYR A 586 17.43 2.00 14.34
N ALA A 587 16.50 1.54 15.18
CA ALA A 587 16.81 1.12 16.54
C ALA A 587 17.73 -0.11 16.56
N GLU A 588 17.48 -1.10 15.69
CA GLU A 588 18.33 -2.28 15.51
C GLU A 588 19.73 -1.94 14.97
N ALA A 589 19.85 -0.89 14.17
CA ALA A 589 21.14 -0.32 13.76
C ALA A 589 21.92 0.29 14.94
N GLY A 590 21.27 0.49 16.08
CA GLY A 590 21.85 1.03 17.31
C GLY A 590 21.60 2.53 17.52
N ILE A 591 20.71 3.16 16.74
CA ILE A 591 20.29 4.53 16.98
C ILE A 591 19.41 4.55 18.24
N PRO A 592 19.65 5.45 19.22
CA PRO A 592 18.83 5.53 20.43
C PRO A 592 17.34 5.68 20.09
N ARG A 593 16.46 4.92 20.74
CA ARG A 593 15.01 4.92 20.41
C ARG A 593 14.38 6.31 20.49
N GLY A 594 14.80 7.15 21.43
CA GLY A 594 14.35 8.54 21.49
C GLY A 594 14.73 9.36 20.26
N ASP A 595 15.92 9.12 19.69
CA ASP A 595 16.34 9.72 18.41
C ASP A 595 15.50 9.17 17.26
N VAL A 596 15.25 7.85 17.23
CA VAL A 596 14.41 7.20 16.22
C VAL A 596 12.99 7.76 16.21
N LEU A 597 12.35 7.91 17.38
CA LEU A 597 11.01 8.49 17.48
C LEU A 597 11.00 9.97 17.06
N ALA A 598 12.06 10.73 17.37
CA ALA A 598 12.21 12.10 16.87
C ALA A 598 12.38 12.13 15.34
N ILE A 599 13.12 11.19 14.74
CA ILE A 599 13.23 11.00 13.29
C ILE A 599 11.86 10.65 12.68
N GLY A 600 11.03 9.87 13.38
CA GLY A 600 9.65 9.52 12.98
C GLY A 600 8.63 10.67 13.08
N THR A 601 8.96 11.76 13.78
CA THR A 601 8.01 12.81 14.15
C THR A 601 8.53 14.22 13.83
N LEU A 602 9.35 14.80 14.71
CA LEU A 602 9.83 16.18 14.60
C LEU A 602 10.84 16.39 13.46
N GLY A 603 11.72 15.43 13.20
CA GLY A 603 12.81 15.55 12.21
C GLY A 603 12.33 15.95 10.81
N PRO A 604 11.34 15.24 10.23
CA PRO A 604 10.70 15.59 8.97
C PRO A 604 10.15 17.01 8.93
N GLU A 605 9.56 17.48 10.04
CA GLU A 605 8.98 18.83 10.10
C GLU A 605 10.04 19.92 10.19
N ILE A 606 11.17 19.67 10.84
CA ILE A 606 12.34 20.54 10.77
C ILE A 606 12.86 20.60 9.33
N TYR A 607 13.03 19.43 8.69
CA TYR A 607 13.55 19.33 7.32
C TYR A 607 12.67 20.08 6.30
N MET A 608 11.35 20.04 6.48
CA MET A 608 10.39 20.74 5.60
C MET A 608 10.07 22.17 6.05
N GLY A 609 10.58 22.62 7.20
CA GLY A 609 10.31 23.96 7.75
C GLY A 609 8.87 24.18 8.24
N ARG A 610 8.26 23.14 8.85
CA ARG A 610 6.87 23.14 9.36
C ARG A 610 6.78 22.85 10.87
N ASP A 611 7.92 22.76 11.55
CA ASP A 611 8.06 22.43 12.99
C ASP A 611 7.33 23.42 13.93
N GLN A 612 7.03 24.63 13.47
CA GLN A 612 6.24 25.60 14.22
C GLN A 612 4.78 25.17 14.41
N ARG A 613 4.27 24.23 13.60
CA ARG A 613 2.87 23.80 13.62
C ARG A 613 2.68 22.30 13.88
N LEU A 614 3.70 21.49 13.65
CA LEU A 614 3.65 20.03 13.64
C LEU A 614 4.90 19.44 14.32
N GLY A 615 4.92 18.12 14.51
CA GLY A 615 6.09 17.38 14.97
C GLY A 615 6.28 17.31 16.49
N THR A 616 5.50 18.06 17.29
CA THR A 616 5.41 17.92 18.75
C THR A 616 3.96 18.03 19.20
N VAL A 617 3.64 17.48 20.38
CA VAL A 617 2.34 17.68 21.03
C VAL A 617 2.47 18.85 21.99
N GLU A 618 2.15 20.06 21.49
CA GLU A 618 2.29 21.32 22.22
C GLU A 618 1.07 22.21 21.98
N LYS A 619 0.71 23.02 22.99
CA LYS A 619 -0.39 23.97 22.88
C LYS A 619 -0.23 24.88 21.66
N GLY A 620 -1.30 25.02 20.88
CA GLY A 620 -1.37 25.86 19.68
C GLY A 620 -0.86 25.21 18.40
N LYS A 621 -0.20 24.04 18.48
CA LYS A 621 0.10 23.22 17.31
C LYS A 621 -1.12 22.46 16.82
N LEU A 622 -1.01 21.89 15.63
CA LEU A 622 -2.09 21.08 15.05
C LEU A 622 -2.29 19.80 15.87
N ALA A 623 -3.55 19.39 16.00
CA ALA A 623 -3.96 18.13 16.63
C ALA A 623 -3.67 16.95 15.68
N ASP A 624 -2.38 16.62 15.60
CA ASP A 624 -1.82 15.53 14.81
C ASP A 624 -0.97 14.64 15.73
N PHE A 625 -1.61 13.64 16.35
CA PHE A 625 -0.97 12.76 17.33
C PHE A 625 -1.63 11.38 17.35
N ILE A 626 -0.95 10.42 17.98
CA ILE A 626 -1.42 9.04 18.12
C ILE A 626 -1.35 8.59 19.58
N LEU A 627 -2.30 7.75 19.98
CA LEU A 627 -2.35 7.11 21.29
C LEU A 627 -1.95 5.64 21.14
N ILE A 628 -0.90 5.23 21.84
CA ILE A 628 -0.30 3.90 21.74
C ILE A 628 -0.51 3.12 23.04
N ASP A 629 -1.02 1.90 22.91
CA ASP A 629 -1.13 0.93 23.99
C ASP A 629 0.22 0.25 24.27
N GLY A 630 1.14 1.02 24.87
CA GLY A 630 2.52 0.61 25.12
C GLY A 630 3.48 1.78 25.25
N ASN A 631 4.78 1.50 25.25
CA ASN A 631 5.85 2.49 25.33
C ASN A 631 6.97 2.19 24.29
N PRO A 632 6.95 2.86 23.13
CA PRO A 632 7.98 2.70 22.09
C PRO A 632 9.43 2.99 22.51
N LEU A 633 9.66 3.70 23.63
CA LEU A 633 11.02 3.86 24.18
C LEU A 633 11.54 2.57 24.83
N GLU A 634 10.65 1.70 25.30
CA GLU A 634 10.95 0.41 25.91
C GLU A 634 10.86 -0.75 24.91
N ASP A 635 9.90 -0.70 23.99
CA ASP A 635 9.73 -1.68 22.92
C ASP A 635 9.18 -1.04 21.65
N MET A 636 10.00 -1.01 20.59
CA MET A 636 9.61 -0.40 19.31
C MET A 636 8.48 -1.17 18.59
N SER A 637 8.18 -2.43 18.99
CA SER A 637 7.04 -3.17 18.46
C SER A 637 5.69 -2.60 18.92
N ASP A 638 5.68 -1.80 20.00
CA ASP A 638 4.47 -1.11 20.47
C ASP A 638 3.94 -0.08 19.47
N LEU A 639 4.74 0.32 18.47
CA LEU A 639 4.26 1.18 17.38
C LEU A 639 3.07 0.60 16.63
N HIS A 640 2.90 -0.73 16.60
CA HIS A 640 1.72 -1.35 15.97
C HIS A 640 0.44 -1.15 16.81
N LYS A 641 0.55 -0.97 18.13
CA LYS A 641 -0.57 -1.00 19.09
C LYS A 641 -1.28 0.36 19.21
N ILE A 642 -1.64 0.95 18.07
CA ILE A 642 -2.26 2.28 18.03
C ILE A 642 -3.75 2.16 18.33
N ALA A 643 -4.18 2.76 19.43
CA ALA A 643 -5.58 2.74 19.89
C ALA A 643 -6.41 3.90 19.32
N MET A 644 -5.77 5.02 19.00
CA MET A 644 -6.44 6.22 18.48
C MET A 644 -5.46 7.07 17.65
N VAL A 645 -5.95 7.65 16.56
CA VAL A 645 -5.21 8.58 15.71
C VAL A 645 -6.01 9.87 15.59
N VAL A 646 -5.37 11.00 15.86
CA VAL A 646 -5.95 12.33 15.62
C VAL A 646 -5.16 13.00 14.50
N LYS A 647 -5.85 13.42 13.45
CA LYS A 647 -5.25 14.12 12.31
C LYS A 647 -6.09 15.34 11.97
N GLY A 648 -5.52 16.53 12.16
CA GLY A 648 -6.22 17.79 11.95
C GLY A 648 -7.54 17.88 12.73
N GLY A 649 -7.59 17.31 13.94
CA GLY A 649 -8.79 17.27 14.76
C GLY A 649 -9.75 16.11 14.52
N THR A 650 -9.68 15.45 13.36
CA THR A 650 -10.49 14.24 13.11
C THR A 650 -9.92 13.07 13.90
N VAL A 651 -10.79 12.38 14.62
CA VAL A 651 -10.46 11.20 15.42
C VAL A 651 -10.75 9.94 14.60
N TYR A 652 -9.79 9.02 14.57
CA TYR A 652 -9.92 7.70 13.98
C TYR A 652 -9.56 6.63 15.01
N PHE A 653 -10.30 5.52 15.01
CA PHE A 653 -9.92 4.30 15.72
C PHE A 653 -9.36 3.30 14.71
N PRO A 654 -8.06 2.98 14.74
CA PRO A 654 -7.46 2.07 13.78
C PRO A 654 -8.14 0.71 13.67
N SER A 655 -8.74 0.20 14.76
CA SER A 655 -9.53 -1.03 14.75
C SER A 655 -10.60 -1.05 13.66
N ASP A 656 -11.35 0.04 13.51
CA ASP A 656 -12.49 0.12 12.59
C ASP A 656 -12.01 0.11 11.14
N ILE A 657 -10.84 0.72 10.89
CA ILE A 657 -10.20 0.74 9.58
C ILE A 657 -9.61 -0.64 9.24
N TRP A 658 -8.91 -1.27 10.19
CA TRP A 658 -8.31 -2.60 10.00
C TRP A 658 -9.37 -3.65 9.69
N ASP A 659 -10.48 -3.65 10.42
CA ASP A 659 -11.62 -4.53 10.16
C ASP A 659 -12.19 -4.31 8.75
N ALA A 660 -12.31 -3.06 8.29
CA ALA A 660 -12.84 -2.74 6.96
C ALA A 660 -11.95 -3.24 5.80
N VAL A 661 -10.67 -3.52 6.05
CA VAL A 661 -9.71 -4.03 5.06
C VAL A 661 -9.24 -5.46 5.33
N GLY A 662 -9.86 -6.15 6.31
CA GLY A 662 -9.58 -7.55 6.61
C GLY A 662 -8.26 -7.81 7.35
N VAL A 663 -7.76 -6.81 8.08
CA VAL A 663 -6.60 -6.92 8.99
C VAL A 663 -7.11 -7.05 10.41
N GLN A 664 -6.57 -7.98 11.20
CA GLN A 664 -6.94 -8.09 12.61
C GLN A 664 -6.42 -6.87 13.39
N PRO A 665 -7.26 -6.17 14.18
CA PRO A 665 -6.82 -5.01 14.95
C PRO A 665 -5.66 -5.32 15.91
N PHE A 666 -4.76 -4.35 16.07
CA PHE A 666 -3.59 -4.44 16.96
C PHE A 666 -3.87 -3.94 18.39
N ALA A 667 -4.87 -3.08 18.56
CA ALA A 667 -5.28 -2.52 19.83
C ALA A 667 -6.78 -2.21 19.81
N ALA A 668 -7.39 -2.22 21.00
CA ALA A 668 -8.77 -1.78 21.17
C ALA A 668 -8.84 -0.24 21.24
N PRO A 669 -9.95 0.38 20.81
CA PRO A 669 -10.16 1.81 21.00
C PRO A 669 -10.25 2.16 22.50
N PRO A 670 -9.85 3.38 22.90
CA PRO A 670 -10.00 3.83 24.28
C PRO A 670 -11.49 3.97 24.66
N ALA A 671 -11.80 3.91 25.96
CA ALA A 671 -13.16 4.17 26.43
C ALA A 671 -13.51 5.65 26.27
N ILE A 672 -14.74 5.93 25.79
CA ILE A 672 -15.21 7.28 25.49
C ILE A 672 -16.50 7.55 26.24
N THR A 673 -16.59 8.71 26.88
CA THR A 673 -17.81 9.24 27.47
C THR A 673 -18.17 10.54 26.77
N LEU A 674 -19.32 10.55 26.11
CA LEU A 674 -19.88 11.76 25.50
C LEU A 674 -20.49 12.65 26.58
N PRO A 675 -20.44 13.99 26.44
CA PRO A 675 -21.12 14.88 27.36
C PRO A 675 -22.62 14.59 27.39
N GLU A 676 -23.24 14.69 28.56
CA GLU A 676 -24.70 14.67 28.65
C GLU A 676 -25.23 15.81 27.78
N THR A 677 -26.07 15.50 26.80
CA THR A 677 -26.79 16.52 26.03
C THR A 677 -27.70 17.24 27.01
N THR A 678 -27.33 18.46 27.42
CA THR A 678 -28.33 19.37 27.96
C THR A 678 -29.27 19.66 26.80
N ASP A 679 -30.54 19.29 26.94
CA ASP A 679 -31.63 19.83 26.13
C ASP A 679 -31.62 21.36 26.33
N ASP A 680 -30.70 22.06 25.69
CA ASP A 680 -30.77 23.51 25.57
C ASP A 680 -31.97 23.76 24.67
N GLU A 681 -33.04 24.28 25.29
CA GLU A 681 -34.16 24.88 24.58
C GLU A 681 -33.61 25.74 23.43
N PRO A 682 -34.20 25.66 22.23
CA PRO A 682 -33.73 26.46 21.11
C PRO A 682 -33.70 27.91 21.56
N VAL A 683 -32.50 28.50 21.58
CA VAL A 683 -32.33 29.94 21.78
C VAL A 683 -33.22 30.60 20.74
N GLU A 684 -34.31 31.21 21.18
CA GLU A 684 -35.14 32.06 20.32
C GLU A 684 -34.21 33.10 19.71
N MET A 685 -33.88 32.92 18.45
CA MET A 685 -33.27 33.95 17.64
C MET A 685 -34.20 35.16 17.73
N PRO A 686 -33.76 36.31 18.29
CA PRO A 686 -34.60 37.48 18.32
C PRO A 686 -35.00 37.80 16.88
N HIS A 687 -36.30 37.89 16.65
CA HIS A 687 -36.89 38.20 15.35
C HIS A 687 -36.09 39.30 14.65
N SER A 688 -35.76 39.04 13.39
CA SER A 688 -35.10 39.94 12.46
C SER A 688 -35.51 41.40 12.68
N HIS A 689 -34.61 42.20 13.25
CA HIS A 689 -34.62 43.62 12.94
C HIS A 689 -34.16 43.74 11.48
N ASP A 690 -35.07 44.27 10.67
CA ASP A 690 -34.91 44.59 9.26
C ASP A 690 -33.77 45.61 9.11
N VAL A 691 -32.54 45.14 8.82
CA VAL A 691 -31.39 46.01 8.54
C VAL A 691 -31.29 46.20 7.03
N ALA A 692 -32.28 46.89 6.48
CA ALA A 692 -32.30 47.33 5.09
C ALA A 692 -32.45 48.85 5.02
N GLU A 693 -31.67 49.63 5.79
CA GLU A 693 -31.56 51.09 5.59
C GLU A 693 -30.46 51.72 6.46
N GLU A 694 -29.18 51.34 6.33
CA GLU A 694 -28.12 52.18 6.94
C GLU A 694 -26.69 51.97 6.39
N TYR A 695 -26.50 52.03 5.06
CA TYR A 695 -25.19 52.37 4.48
C TYR A 695 -25.36 53.15 3.16
N LEU A 696 -25.85 54.38 3.29
CA LEU A 696 -25.63 55.47 2.34
C LEU A 696 -25.21 56.69 3.17
N TYR A 697 -23.90 56.87 3.36
CA TYR A 697 -23.19 58.16 3.41
C TYR A 697 -21.68 57.94 3.42
#